data_AF-A0A7V3DFE1-F1
#
_entry.id   AF-A0A7V3DFE1-F1
#
_cell.length_a   1.000
_cell.length_b   1.000
_cell.length_c   1.000
_cell.angle_alpha   90.00
_cell.angle_beta   90.00
_cell.angle_gamma   90.00
#
_symmetry.space_group_name_H-M   'P 1'
#
loop_
_entity.id
_entity.type
_entity.pdbx_description
1 polymer ?
#
loop_
_entity_poly.entity_id
_entity_poly.type
_entity_poly.pdbx_seq_one_letter_code
_entity_poly.pdbx_strand_id
1 'polypeptide(L)'
;MWTRHLVIVLGMLFLVGTASAGVVYVGPPGSWAQKDIEPVGTIQAGIDAAYTQGGGEVWVVKEIYDEKRPAHPSGGVILKPGVQLYGGFAGTETSRDQRDWTRNVTVIDGAKARGGSPAYHVIIGATDSVLDGFTIQNGNASSADLDSMGGGLICDGESPRIANCMFVNNVAAAYGGAVAVIAGSPTFDACTFTGNTGGLGGALINMEAAATVIGQCAFTRNNATSGGAMANTTGANPVITDCTFTQNVGANAGAVDNRDSTPSFSRCVFSNNSAGGGNAGAMINLRSNATIAACTFTGNSGKWSGCAANVQCSPSFVNCVFASNYTLQGRGGAILNYNSGTASIVNCSFANNRAVSGGAVSCEVSSAAHLTNCVIWGNTPDGVADADGSNPVLSFCIEQNGFGGSPALNPLFVSAPNDLSPSPGSPCIDTGTATGAPGTDIVGTTRPQGAGFDKGAYEVIPVGEGEGEGEGEGEGEGEGEGEGEGEALITGVVVNSITKNPVAGVKIEIASAIKALDSTKTDAQGRFAFPTRNRPGSLQSGRAYDLTFALSEYRPKSVDDVIAPNVDMEVELVPLGVTRPGRPIARSGPRSVYLEWPSNPEYNLKGYNVWRTVSDAAGTPLGDPLKINGNSGDIYDGILTGTEFVDTTAARSTYFIYTIQAISGADRPSVHSMASEPVKAEYLTLYFPDIAVRERSLYLWERVPGEPSWCRIPISSKCAYDISTSGIQIVAQLPSALIDLGANDEDFVVEPTGVTASVAGQYDAFIIPDSEHPEFLNLYVINASAEGVPLYGAGDLFNVYVHLKNVPDDTCGPLALLDEKVFGVGNGVRLYDDSIPWPLPISDYELLNGSLCVNAGCLQGDVDQDGDVDMDDARQILKIWTKKAPPPAECFPAAGDINLDGYADAADSTLIQRWLAGMPINPTPPSPAKTWDFSSESFAAARPAKAIESVDVVVGAVQGTPGEMVTVPIMISGAPPLAGFSASVTFPAGDAGLIFQSAELGPALAAGFSMDENHGVTEENPENGWINLAVSSKNALGKSEPTVLVNLSFQVGANATGPLPVALSSFNQFDQYGYTPRQDDPLAPNKANGTVTVPTGSLRVTIEPPGAILAGGLWRVDGGSWHLSGETVAGLTPGEHVVSFRDTIVPGCFGSDEPWHTPQPITVLVEAGGTATATGYYWQGDNQQPVKNAGADAGLMAGVLAALWYAGKRTRR
;
A
#
# COMPACT_ATOMS: atom_id res chain seq x y z
N MET A 1 -22.04 -37.80 -87.42
CA MET A 1 -21.63 -38.68 -86.29
C MET A 1 -20.57 -37.93 -85.48
N TRP A 2 -20.60 -38.02 -84.15
CA TRP A 2 -19.61 -37.44 -83.21
C TRP A 2 -19.39 -35.91 -83.24
N THR A 3 -20.32 -35.14 -82.65
CA THR A 3 -20.10 -33.71 -82.27
C THR A 3 -21.10 -33.20 -81.21
N ARG A 4 -21.49 -34.04 -80.23
CA ARG A 4 -22.51 -33.71 -79.21
C ARG A 4 -22.27 -34.37 -77.82
N HIS A 5 -21.08 -34.27 -77.23
CA HIS A 5 -20.85 -34.76 -75.84
C HIS A 5 -19.87 -33.92 -74.98
N LEU A 6 -19.37 -32.77 -75.44
CA LEU A 6 -18.37 -31.96 -74.70
C LEU A 6 -18.90 -30.63 -74.12
N VAL A 7 -20.23 -30.41 -74.12
CA VAL A 7 -20.85 -29.12 -73.71
C VAL A 7 -21.53 -29.18 -72.33
N ILE A 8 -21.61 -30.37 -71.71
CA ILE A 8 -22.30 -30.57 -70.41
C ILE A 8 -21.31 -30.65 -69.22
N VAL A 9 -20.01 -30.86 -69.46
CA VAL A 9 -19.00 -31.02 -68.38
C VAL A 9 -18.25 -29.73 -68.04
N LEU A 10 -18.29 -28.71 -68.90
CA LEU A 10 -17.61 -27.41 -68.69
C LEU A 10 -18.53 -26.29 -68.16
N GLY A 11 -19.83 -26.57 -67.98
CA GLY A 11 -20.82 -25.60 -67.48
C GLY A 11 -21.22 -25.73 -66.00
N MET A 12 -20.66 -26.71 -65.27
CA MET A 12 -21.00 -27.00 -63.86
C MET A 12 -19.82 -26.83 -62.88
N LEU A 13 -18.78 -26.10 -63.29
CA LEU A 13 -17.55 -25.89 -62.49
C LEU A 13 -17.21 -24.41 -62.25
N PHE A 14 -18.21 -23.53 -62.39
CA PHE A 14 -18.15 -22.09 -62.05
C PHE A 14 -19.33 -21.67 -61.17
N LEU A 15 -19.63 -22.51 -60.17
CA LEU A 15 -20.62 -22.21 -59.12
C LEU A 15 -20.17 -22.76 -57.75
N VAL A 16 -18.86 -22.73 -57.49
CA VAL A 16 -18.39 -22.52 -56.12
C VAL A 16 -18.49 -21.01 -55.89
N GLY A 17 -19.63 -20.56 -55.39
CA GLY A 17 -19.69 -19.24 -54.79
C GLY A 17 -18.69 -19.24 -53.64
N THR A 18 -17.75 -18.30 -53.65
CA THR A 18 -17.00 -17.96 -52.44
C THR A 18 -18.01 -17.48 -51.42
N ALA A 19 -18.41 -18.36 -50.52
CA ALA A 19 -19.21 -17.97 -49.37
C ALA A 19 -18.40 -16.90 -48.64
N SER A 20 -18.94 -15.68 -48.57
CA SER A 20 -18.47 -14.70 -47.62
C SER A 20 -18.57 -15.37 -46.25
N ALA A 21 -17.46 -15.53 -45.54
CA ALA A 21 -17.48 -16.11 -44.20
C ALA A 21 -18.50 -15.31 -43.36
N GLY A 22 -19.53 -15.99 -42.88
CA GLY A 22 -20.63 -15.36 -42.16
C GLY A 22 -20.18 -14.91 -40.78
N VAL A 23 -20.66 -13.75 -40.34
CA VAL A 23 -20.55 -13.38 -38.92
C VAL A 23 -21.44 -14.32 -38.12
N VAL A 24 -20.87 -14.98 -37.10
CA VAL A 24 -21.63 -15.78 -36.13
C VAL A 24 -21.91 -14.92 -34.90
N TYR A 25 -23.18 -14.72 -34.58
CA TYR A 25 -23.61 -13.90 -33.45
C TYR A 25 -23.79 -14.78 -32.21
N VAL A 26 -23.24 -14.37 -31.08
CA VAL A 26 -23.30 -15.08 -29.79
C VAL A 26 -24.01 -14.22 -28.75
N GLY A 27 -24.85 -14.85 -27.93
CA GLY A 27 -25.59 -14.19 -26.86
C GLY A 27 -26.81 -14.98 -26.40
N PRO A 28 -27.47 -14.56 -25.30
CA PRO A 28 -28.74 -15.14 -24.87
C PRO A 28 -29.85 -14.92 -25.92
N PRO A 29 -30.93 -15.72 -25.93
CA PRO A 29 -32.03 -15.58 -26.88
C PRO A 29 -32.57 -14.14 -26.96
N GLY A 30 -32.81 -13.65 -28.17
CA GLY A 30 -33.26 -12.27 -28.40
C GLY A 30 -32.22 -11.15 -28.24
N SER A 31 -30.99 -11.43 -27.79
CA SER A 31 -29.94 -10.39 -27.66
C SER A 31 -29.55 -9.71 -28.98
N TRP A 32 -29.81 -10.37 -30.12
CA TRP A 32 -29.59 -9.84 -31.47
C TRP A 32 -30.91 -9.64 -32.25
N ALA A 33 -32.04 -9.47 -31.56
CA ALA A 33 -33.38 -9.43 -32.19
C ALA A 33 -33.54 -8.39 -33.31
N GLN A 34 -32.78 -7.28 -33.30
CA GLN A 34 -32.80 -6.29 -34.39
C GLN A 34 -32.21 -6.79 -35.73
N LYS A 35 -31.61 -7.99 -35.74
CA LYS A 35 -31.05 -8.64 -36.94
C LYS A 35 -31.97 -9.68 -37.57
N ASP A 36 -33.11 -9.99 -36.95
CA ASP A 36 -33.94 -11.17 -37.27
C ASP A 36 -33.13 -12.50 -37.24
N ILE A 37 -32.12 -12.57 -36.37
CA ILE A 37 -31.25 -13.75 -36.17
C ILE A 37 -31.37 -14.23 -34.72
N GLU A 38 -31.58 -15.53 -34.54
CA GLU A 38 -31.38 -16.18 -33.23
C GLU A 38 -29.88 -16.45 -33.01
N PRO A 39 -29.26 -15.87 -31.98
CA PRO A 39 -27.83 -16.03 -31.72
C PRO A 39 -27.51 -17.40 -31.14
N VAL A 40 -26.24 -17.80 -31.28
CA VAL A 40 -25.73 -19.01 -30.65
C VAL A 40 -25.55 -18.76 -29.15
N GLY A 41 -26.12 -19.63 -28.32
CA GLY A 41 -26.21 -19.41 -26.87
C GLY A 41 -24.90 -19.51 -26.09
N THR A 42 -23.80 -19.96 -26.70
CA THR A 42 -22.47 -20.09 -26.07
C THR A 42 -21.35 -19.67 -27.01
N ILE A 43 -20.27 -19.14 -26.44
CA ILE A 43 -19.05 -18.73 -27.15
C ILE A 43 -18.42 -19.93 -27.86
N GLN A 44 -18.31 -21.09 -27.19
CA GLN A 44 -17.73 -22.27 -27.81
C GLN A 44 -18.53 -22.73 -29.03
N ALA A 45 -19.86 -22.73 -28.95
CA ALA A 45 -20.69 -23.10 -30.10
C ALA A 45 -20.63 -22.06 -31.22
N GLY A 46 -20.42 -20.77 -30.90
CA GLY A 46 -20.14 -19.73 -31.88
C GLY A 46 -18.83 -19.97 -32.65
N ILE A 47 -17.75 -20.28 -31.92
CA ILE A 47 -16.45 -20.66 -32.50
C ILE A 47 -16.57 -21.92 -33.36
N ASP A 48 -17.28 -22.94 -32.86
CA ASP A 48 -17.49 -24.20 -33.58
C ASP A 48 -18.29 -24.01 -34.88
N ALA A 49 -19.30 -23.14 -34.85
CA ALA A 49 -20.11 -22.79 -36.02
C ALA A 49 -19.32 -21.99 -37.07
N ALA A 50 -18.49 -21.02 -36.65
CA ALA A 50 -17.63 -20.26 -37.56
C ALA A 50 -16.55 -21.16 -38.18
N TYR A 51 -15.89 -21.99 -37.37
CA TYR A 51 -14.89 -22.96 -37.86
C TYR A 51 -15.48 -23.93 -38.90
N THR A 52 -16.71 -24.42 -38.67
CA THR A 52 -17.41 -25.31 -39.61
C THR A 52 -17.76 -24.62 -40.94
N GLN A 53 -17.85 -23.29 -40.96
CA GLN A 53 -18.03 -22.48 -42.17
C GLN A 53 -16.72 -22.17 -42.91
N GLY A 54 -15.57 -22.63 -42.39
CA GLY A 54 -14.23 -22.35 -42.93
C GLY A 54 -13.51 -21.18 -42.27
N GLY A 55 -13.96 -20.75 -41.08
CA GLY A 55 -13.45 -19.57 -40.37
C GLY A 55 -14.41 -18.38 -40.43
N GLY A 56 -13.96 -17.22 -39.96
CA GLY A 56 -14.76 -15.99 -39.95
C GLY A 56 -14.82 -15.30 -38.58
N GLU A 57 -15.67 -14.29 -38.47
CA GLU A 57 -15.83 -13.51 -37.23
C GLU A 57 -16.94 -14.07 -36.34
N VAL A 58 -16.70 -14.09 -35.04
CA VAL A 58 -17.67 -14.39 -33.99
C VAL A 58 -17.87 -13.12 -33.16
N TRP A 59 -19.09 -12.57 -33.17
CA TRP A 59 -19.43 -11.34 -32.45
C TRP A 59 -20.22 -11.68 -31.18
N VAL A 60 -19.68 -11.32 -30.02
CA VAL A 60 -20.22 -11.68 -28.71
C VAL A 60 -20.80 -10.44 -28.04
N VAL A 61 -22.10 -10.48 -27.72
CA VAL A 61 -22.78 -9.41 -26.99
C VAL A 61 -22.23 -9.30 -25.56
N LYS A 62 -22.36 -8.12 -24.94
CA LYS A 62 -22.06 -7.92 -23.52
C LYS A 62 -22.92 -8.84 -22.67
N GLU A 63 -22.25 -9.67 -21.88
CA GLU A 63 -22.82 -10.60 -20.91
C GLU A 63 -21.66 -11.21 -20.09
N ILE A 64 -21.98 -11.96 -19.03
CA ILE A 64 -21.03 -12.85 -18.37
C ILE A 64 -21.27 -14.29 -18.84
N TYR A 65 -20.27 -14.90 -19.45
CA TYR A 65 -20.32 -16.27 -19.98
C TYR A 65 -19.57 -17.22 -19.04
N ASP A 66 -20.30 -18.11 -18.37
CA ASP A 66 -19.76 -19.10 -17.42
C ASP A 66 -19.52 -20.49 -18.05
N GLU A 67 -19.06 -20.49 -19.31
CA GLU A 67 -18.92 -21.62 -20.25
C GLU A 67 -18.66 -22.99 -19.61
N LYS A 68 -19.74 -23.73 -19.32
CA LYS A 68 -19.67 -25.02 -18.63
C LYS A 68 -19.26 -26.13 -19.59
N ARG A 69 -18.02 -26.61 -19.48
CA ARG A 69 -17.48 -27.74 -20.24
C ARG A 69 -16.91 -28.83 -19.33
N PRO A 70 -17.74 -29.48 -18.49
CA PRO A 70 -17.30 -30.51 -17.55
C PRO A 70 -16.69 -31.77 -18.21
N ALA A 71 -16.94 -31.97 -19.51
CA ALA A 71 -16.31 -33.04 -20.30
C ALA A 71 -14.91 -32.68 -20.84
N HIS A 72 -14.46 -31.43 -20.69
CA HIS A 72 -13.12 -31.00 -21.10
C HIS A 72 -12.19 -30.93 -19.87
N PRO A 73 -10.97 -31.51 -19.90
CA PRO A 73 -10.07 -31.55 -18.75
C PRO A 73 -9.88 -30.19 -18.07
N SER A 74 -9.59 -29.15 -18.85
CA SER A 74 -9.33 -27.78 -18.38
C SER A 74 -10.56 -26.87 -18.30
N GLY A 75 -11.73 -27.31 -18.80
CA GLY A 75 -13.00 -26.57 -18.73
C GLY A 75 -13.20 -25.32 -19.61
N GLY A 76 -12.14 -24.64 -20.06
CA GLY A 76 -12.27 -23.36 -20.78
C GLY A 76 -12.73 -23.40 -22.25
N VAL A 77 -12.82 -22.22 -22.84
CA VAL A 77 -13.09 -21.98 -24.27
C VAL A 77 -11.85 -22.33 -25.10
N ILE A 78 -12.03 -23.10 -26.17
CA ILE A 78 -10.99 -23.47 -27.13
C ILE A 78 -11.14 -22.60 -28.37
N LEU A 79 -10.14 -21.75 -28.63
CA LEU A 79 -10.05 -21.01 -29.89
C LEU A 79 -9.76 -21.98 -31.06
N LYS A 80 -10.03 -21.55 -32.30
CA LYS A 80 -9.77 -22.37 -33.49
C LYS A 80 -9.08 -21.56 -34.59
N PRO A 81 -8.19 -22.17 -35.38
CA PRO A 81 -7.56 -21.49 -36.51
C PRO A 81 -8.58 -20.94 -37.51
N GLY A 82 -8.33 -19.73 -38.00
CA GLY A 82 -9.21 -18.98 -38.90
C GLY A 82 -10.44 -18.34 -38.24
N VAL A 83 -10.62 -18.46 -36.92
CA VAL A 83 -11.78 -17.89 -36.19
C VAL A 83 -11.38 -16.67 -35.37
N GLN A 84 -12.03 -15.55 -35.64
CA GLN A 84 -11.75 -14.25 -35.04
C GLN A 84 -12.86 -13.88 -34.04
N LEU A 85 -12.56 -13.94 -32.75
CA LEU A 85 -13.51 -13.75 -31.66
C LEU A 85 -13.46 -12.31 -31.14
N TYR A 86 -14.59 -11.61 -31.21
CA TYR A 86 -14.72 -10.19 -30.84
C TYR A 86 -15.82 -9.99 -29.77
N GLY A 87 -15.46 -9.36 -28.66
CA GLY A 87 -16.36 -8.85 -27.63
C GLY A 87 -16.61 -7.35 -27.79
N GLY A 88 -17.53 -6.80 -27.00
CA GLY A 88 -17.85 -5.37 -26.99
C GLY A 88 -19.14 -4.96 -27.70
N PHE A 89 -20.02 -5.90 -28.03
CA PHE A 89 -21.26 -5.61 -28.76
C PHE A 89 -22.46 -5.36 -27.83
N ALA A 90 -23.35 -4.45 -28.20
CA ALA A 90 -24.63 -4.20 -27.57
C ALA A 90 -25.78 -5.06 -28.14
N GLY A 91 -25.57 -5.70 -29.30
CA GLY A 91 -26.57 -6.55 -29.98
C GLY A 91 -27.30 -5.84 -31.13
N THR A 92 -26.88 -4.61 -31.48
CA THR A 92 -27.53 -3.74 -32.46
C THR A 92 -26.61 -3.34 -33.62
N GLU A 93 -25.32 -3.66 -33.52
CA GLU A 93 -24.27 -3.23 -34.44
C GLU A 93 -24.43 -3.83 -35.85
N THR A 94 -24.25 -2.99 -36.86
CA THR A 94 -24.22 -3.37 -38.29
C THR A 94 -22.82 -3.66 -38.82
N SER A 95 -21.78 -3.18 -38.14
CA SER A 95 -20.36 -3.43 -38.48
C SER A 95 -19.53 -3.60 -37.21
N ARG A 96 -18.46 -4.39 -37.28
CA ARG A 96 -17.55 -4.68 -36.15
C ARG A 96 -17.02 -3.40 -35.49
N ASP A 97 -16.72 -2.38 -36.28
CA ASP A 97 -16.10 -1.14 -35.81
C ASP A 97 -17.08 -0.20 -35.06
N GLN A 98 -18.36 -0.58 -34.94
CA GLN A 98 -19.34 0.08 -34.06
C GLN A 98 -19.32 -0.42 -32.60
N ARG A 99 -18.64 -1.55 -32.34
CA ARG A 99 -18.53 -2.14 -31.00
C ARG A 99 -17.80 -1.19 -30.05
N ASP A 100 -18.17 -1.19 -28.77
CA ASP A 100 -17.52 -0.43 -27.71
C ASP A 100 -17.15 -1.39 -26.57
N TRP A 101 -15.99 -2.04 -26.70
CA TRP A 101 -15.51 -3.04 -25.73
C TRP A 101 -15.27 -2.50 -24.33
N THR A 102 -15.18 -1.17 -24.16
CA THR A 102 -15.05 -0.53 -22.85
C THR A 102 -16.38 -0.37 -22.13
N ARG A 103 -17.49 -0.21 -22.87
CA ARG A 103 -18.84 -0.02 -22.29
C ARG A 103 -19.69 -1.29 -22.32
N ASN A 104 -19.57 -2.06 -23.38
CA ASN A 104 -20.31 -3.29 -23.60
C ASN A 104 -19.45 -4.48 -23.16
N VAL A 105 -19.05 -4.49 -21.88
CA VAL A 105 -18.09 -5.46 -21.35
C VAL A 105 -18.58 -6.89 -21.57
N THR A 106 -17.77 -7.70 -22.25
CA THR A 106 -17.98 -9.13 -22.46
C THR A 106 -17.02 -9.91 -21.57
N VAL A 107 -17.55 -10.71 -20.64
CA VAL A 107 -16.74 -11.46 -19.65
C VAL A 107 -16.79 -12.96 -19.93
N ILE A 108 -15.63 -13.61 -19.92
CA ILE A 108 -15.50 -15.07 -19.91
C ILE A 108 -15.01 -15.44 -18.51
N ASP A 109 -15.89 -16.07 -17.72
CA ASP A 109 -15.65 -16.34 -16.30
C ASP A 109 -15.34 -17.82 -16.07
N GLY A 110 -14.11 -18.08 -15.61
CA GLY A 110 -13.62 -19.42 -15.34
C GLY A 110 -14.27 -20.11 -14.15
N ALA A 111 -14.88 -19.38 -13.21
CA ALA A 111 -15.14 -19.85 -11.84
C ALA A 111 -15.96 -21.14 -11.71
N LYS A 112 -16.79 -21.49 -12.71
CA LYS A 112 -17.71 -22.64 -12.66
C LYS A 112 -17.61 -23.59 -13.86
N ALA A 113 -16.63 -23.37 -14.75
CA ALA A 113 -16.54 -24.02 -16.06
C ALA A 113 -16.43 -25.55 -15.99
N ARG A 114 -15.79 -26.10 -14.94
CA ARG A 114 -15.59 -27.54 -14.73
C ARG A 114 -16.68 -28.17 -13.86
N GLY A 115 -17.94 -27.85 -14.17
CA GLY A 115 -19.11 -28.43 -13.49
C GLY A 115 -19.33 -27.88 -12.08
N GLY A 116 -19.04 -26.60 -11.86
CA GLY A 116 -19.07 -25.94 -10.54
C GLY A 116 -17.69 -25.56 -10.02
N SER A 117 -16.64 -26.26 -10.47
CA SER A 117 -15.24 -25.90 -10.19
C SER A 117 -14.67 -24.92 -11.23
N PRO A 118 -13.64 -24.13 -10.87
CA PRO A 118 -12.95 -23.27 -11.82
C PRO A 118 -12.33 -24.00 -13.02
N ALA A 119 -12.24 -23.32 -14.16
CA ALA A 119 -11.39 -23.70 -15.29
C ALA A 119 -9.91 -23.73 -14.87
N TYR A 120 -9.14 -24.69 -15.38
CA TYR A 120 -7.67 -24.64 -15.27
C TYR A 120 -7.11 -23.57 -16.22
N HIS A 121 -7.68 -23.47 -17.43
CA HIS A 121 -7.42 -22.39 -18.37
C HIS A 121 -8.77 -21.86 -18.83
N VAL A 122 -9.06 -20.56 -18.69
CA VAL A 122 -10.32 -19.97 -19.20
C VAL A 122 -10.34 -20.01 -20.73
N ILE A 123 -9.21 -19.77 -21.38
CA ILE A 123 -8.98 -19.85 -22.82
C ILE A 123 -7.84 -20.83 -23.13
N ILE A 124 -8.01 -21.63 -24.18
CA ILE A 124 -6.94 -22.40 -24.83
C ILE A 124 -6.68 -21.77 -26.20
N GLY A 125 -5.43 -21.43 -26.48
CA GLY A 125 -4.99 -20.70 -27.66
C GLY A 125 -5.15 -21.47 -28.97
N ALA A 126 -5.16 -20.73 -30.08
CA ALA A 126 -5.05 -21.28 -31.44
C ALA A 126 -4.24 -20.35 -32.34
N THR A 127 -3.32 -20.90 -33.13
CA THR A 127 -2.63 -20.13 -34.18
C THR A 127 -3.65 -19.67 -35.25
N ASP A 128 -3.44 -18.47 -35.80
CA ASP A 128 -4.37 -17.83 -36.74
C ASP A 128 -5.77 -17.60 -36.14
N SER A 129 -5.83 -17.24 -34.85
CA SER A 129 -7.06 -16.79 -34.19
C SER A 129 -6.86 -15.43 -33.50
N VAL A 130 -7.95 -14.69 -33.36
CA VAL A 130 -8.03 -13.39 -32.67
C VAL A 130 -8.93 -13.53 -31.46
N LEU A 131 -8.50 -12.96 -30.33
CA LEU A 131 -9.31 -12.73 -29.13
C LEU A 131 -9.25 -11.22 -28.84
N ASP A 132 -10.36 -10.51 -29.02
CA ASP A 132 -10.37 -9.04 -28.92
C ASP A 132 -11.55 -8.47 -28.13
N GLY A 133 -11.27 -7.69 -27.09
CA GLY A 133 -12.29 -6.95 -26.32
C GLY A 133 -13.03 -7.76 -25.25
N PHE A 134 -12.32 -8.68 -24.57
CA PHE A 134 -12.87 -9.54 -23.51
C PHE A 134 -12.20 -9.31 -22.15
N THR A 135 -12.97 -9.50 -21.08
CA THR A 135 -12.45 -9.76 -19.73
C THR A 135 -12.37 -11.27 -19.51
N ILE A 136 -11.19 -11.77 -19.17
CA ILE A 136 -10.87 -13.17 -18.87
C ILE A 136 -10.53 -13.27 -17.39
N GLN A 137 -11.37 -13.94 -16.60
CA GLN A 137 -11.25 -13.92 -15.13
C GLN A 137 -11.51 -15.25 -14.44
N ASN A 138 -11.03 -15.35 -13.20
CA ASN A 138 -11.30 -16.44 -12.26
C ASN A 138 -10.90 -17.86 -12.74
N GLY A 139 -9.94 -17.96 -13.66
CA GLY A 139 -9.24 -19.21 -13.93
C GLY A 139 -8.31 -19.61 -12.78
N ASN A 140 -8.16 -20.91 -12.51
CA ASN A 140 -7.36 -21.43 -11.40
C ASN A 140 -6.62 -22.73 -11.79
N ALA A 141 -5.44 -22.58 -12.41
CA ALA A 141 -4.55 -23.66 -12.83
C ALA A 141 -3.83 -24.31 -11.62
N SER A 142 -4.50 -25.25 -10.97
CA SER A 142 -4.15 -25.77 -9.63
C SER A 142 -3.85 -27.27 -9.56
N SER A 143 -3.96 -28.03 -10.66
CA SER A 143 -3.57 -29.46 -10.67
C SER A 143 -2.08 -29.65 -10.96
N ALA A 144 -1.65 -30.91 -10.99
CA ALA A 144 -0.36 -31.29 -11.60
C ALA A 144 -0.41 -31.16 -13.14
N ASP A 145 0.75 -31.29 -13.76
CA ASP A 145 0.99 -31.28 -15.22
C ASP A 145 0.65 -29.94 -15.92
N LEU A 146 0.29 -29.95 -17.21
CA LEU A 146 0.08 -28.72 -18.01
C LEU A 146 -1.08 -27.85 -17.50
N ASP A 147 -2.05 -28.44 -16.79
CA ASP A 147 -3.15 -27.74 -16.12
C ASP A 147 -2.70 -26.94 -14.85
N SER A 148 -1.38 -26.81 -14.61
CA SER A 148 -0.76 -26.04 -13.50
C SER A 148 -0.31 -24.61 -13.88
N MET A 149 -0.54 -24.18 -15.12
CA MET A 149 -0.06 -22.91 -15.68
C MET A 149 -1.10 -22.18 -16.54
N GLY A 150 -1.12 -20.85 -16.53
CA GLY A 150 -1.97 -20.05 -17.41
C GLY A 150 -3.45 -20.14 -17.05
N GLY A 151 -3.84 -19.62 -15.87
CA GLY A 151 -5.22 -19.65 -15.39
C GLY A 151 -6.22 -19.03 -16.38
N GLY A 152 -5.86 -17.89 -16.99
CA GLY A 152 -6.69 -17.20 -17.97
C GLY A 152 -6.51 -17.72 -19.41
N LEU A 153 -5.26 -17.95 -19.85
CA LEU A 153 -4.91 -18.39 -21.20
C LEU A 153 -3.67 -19.30 -21.17
N ILE A 154 -3.75 -20.42 -21.89
CA ILE A 154 -2.58 -21.24 -22.24
C ILE A 154 -2.33 -21.22 -23.76
N CYS A 155 -1.07 -21.21 -24.15
CA CYS A 155 -0.58 -21.42 -25.51
C CYS A 155 0.62 -22.38 -25.46
N ASP A 156 0.46 -23.59 -26.01
CA ASP A 156 1.47 -24.64 -26.12
C ASP A 156 1.83 -24.85 -27.60
N GLY A 157 2.73 -24.01 -28.10
CA GLY A 157 3.08 -23.86 -29.51
C GLY A 157 2.12 -22.96 -30.31
N GLU A 158 0.95 -22.59 -29.78
CA GLU A 158 0.03 -21.69 -30.50
C GLU A 158 0.46 -20.21 -30.48
N SER A 159 0.02 -19.47 -31.50
CA SER A 159 0.32 -18.04 -31.67
C SER A 159 -0.93 -17.21 -32.04
N PRO A 160 -1.93 -17.09 -31.13
CA PRO A 160 -3.06 -16.17 -31.30
C PRO A 160 -2.66 -14.69 -31.25
N ARG A 161 -3.53 -13.81 -31.76
CA ARG A 161 -3.52 -12.36 -31.47
C ARG A 161 -4.55 -12.02 -30.40
N ILE A 162 -4.08 -11.51 -29.27
CA ILE A 162 -4.90 -11.01 -28.18
C ILE A 162 -4.84 -9.48 -28.19
N ALA A 163 -5.99 -8.80 -28.22
CA ALA A 163 -6.04 -7.35 -28.22
C ALA A 163 -7.15 -6.78 -27.32
N ASN A 164 -6.92 -5.62 -26.72
CA ASN A 164 -7.94 -4.93 -25.90
C ASN A 164 -8.55 -5.81 -24.77
N CYS A 165 -7.82 -6.81 -24.30
CA CYS A 165 -8.32 -7.79 -23.32
C CYS A 165 -7.86 -7.47 -21.90
N MET A 166 -8.69 -7.84 -20.93
CA MET A 166 -8.38 -7.74 -19.50
C MET A 166 -8.23 -9.13 -18.89
N PHE A 167 -7.09 -9.44 -18.29
CA PHE A 167 -6.87 -10.64 -17.49
C PHE A 167 -6.93 -10.28 -16.02
N VAL A 168 -7.94 -10.78 -15.31
CA VAL A 168 -8.32 -10.33 -13.96
C VAL A 168 -8.38 -11.50 -12.98
N ASN A 169 -7.66 -11.43 -11.86
CA ASN A 169 -7.74 -12.38 -10.75
C ASN A 169 -7.56 -13.87 -11.16
N ASN A 170 -6.78 -14.14 -12.21
CA ASN A 170 -6.46 -15.51 -12.60
C ASN A 170 -5.31 -16.05 -11.75
N VAL A 171 -5.40 -17.33 -11.40
CA VAL A 171 -4.49 -18.01 -10.47
C VAL A 171 -3.81 -19.20 -11.14
N ALA A 172 -2.53 -19.41 -10.87
CA ALA A 172 -1.83 -20.64 -11.19
C ALA A 172 -0.89 -21.04 -10.05
N ALA A 173 -0.91 -22.31 -9.64
CA ALA A 173 -0.18 -22.76 -8.46
C ALA A 173 1.36 -22.74 -8.66
N ALA A 174 1.85 -23.08 -9.85
CA ALA A 174 3.28 -23.27 -10.09
C ALA A 174 3.90 -22.25 -11.06
N TYR A 175 3.14 -21.69 -12.02
CA TYR A 175 3.70 -20.97 -13.17
C TYR A 175 3.06 -19.59 -13.39
N GLY A 176 2.64 -19.26 -14.62
CA GLY A 176 2.03 -17.97 -14.97
C GLY A 176 0.57 -17.87 -14.53
N GLY A 177 0.20 -16.89 -13.71
CA GLY A 177 -1.14 -16.77 -13.12
C GLY A 177 -2.25 -16.55 -14.14
N ALA A 178 -2.08 -15.59 -15.05
CA ALA A 178 -3.02 -15.34 -16.15
C ALA A 178 -2.66 -16.09 -17.44
N VAL A 179 -1.40 -16.05 -17.85
CA VAL A 179 -0.96 -16.51 -19.18
C VAL A 179 0.24 -17.44 -19.06
N ALA A 180 0.19 -18.56 -19.75
CA ALA A 180 1.36 -19.41 -20.01
C ALA A 180 1.60 -19.57 -21.51
N VAL A 181 2.84 -19.31 -21.94
CA VAL A 181 3.31 -19.52 -23.31
C VAL A 181 4.49 -20.48 -23.29
N ILE A 182 4.30 -21.65 -23.89
CA ILE A 182 5.32 -22.68 -24.11
C ILE A 182 5.58 -22.73 -25.61
N ALA A 183 6.81 -22.50 -26.07
CA ALA A 183 7.22 -22.55 -27.50
C ALA A 183 6.40 -21.72 -28.53
N GLY A 184 5.39 -20.97 -28.11
CA GLY A 184 4.52 -20.13 -28.94
C GLY A 184 5.07 -18.73 -29.21
N SER A 185 4.39 -17.98 -30.07
CA SER A 185 4.66 -16.57 -30.35
C SER A 185 3.37 -15.72 -30.42
N PRO A 186 2.50 -15.76 -29.38
CA PRO A 186 1.31 -14.93 -29.33
C PRO A 186 1.66 -13.43 -29.31
N THR A 187 0.71 -12.62 -29.74
CA THR A 187 0.79 -11.14 -29.69
C THR A 187 -0.23 -10.62 -28.69
N PHE A 188 0.20 -9.70 -27.81
CA PHE A 188 -0.67 -8.98 -26.87
C PHE A 188 -0.58 -7.48 -27.16
N ASP A 189 -1.72 -6.85 -27.43
CA ASP A 189 -1.79 -5.45 -27.89
C ASP A 189 -2.89 -4.69 -27.12
N ALA A 190 -2.52 -3.64 -26.39
CA ALA A 190 -3.42 -2.87 -25.52
C ALA A 190 -4.17 -3.72 -24.47
N CYS A 191 -3.52 -4.76 -23.92
CA CYS A 191 -4.10 -5.65 -22.92
C CYS A 191 -3.75 -5.22 -21.47
N THR A 192 -4.62 -5.50 -20.52
CA THR A 192 -4.40 -5.25 -19.08
C THR A 192 -4.35 -6.55 -18.29
N PHE A 193 -3.37 -6.70 -17.41
CA PHE A 193 -3.22 -7.81 -16.48
C PHE A 193 -3.26 -7.27 -15.06
N THR A 194 -4.33 -7.57 -14.31
CA THR A 194 -4.53 -7.05 -12.95
C THR A 194 -4.91 -8.12 -11.92
N GLY A 195 -4.28 -8.07 -10.74
CA GLY A 195 -4.63 -8.95 -9.61
C GLY A 195 -4.32 -10.44 -9.82
N ASN A 196 -3.58 -10.81 -10.87
CA ASN A 196 -3.30 -12.21 -11.16
C ASN A 196 -2.19 -12.74 -10.26
N THR A 197 -2.28 -14.01 -9.86
CA THR A 197 -1.36 -14.66 -8.91
C THR A 197 -0.76 -15.93 -9.52
N GLY A 198 0.56 -16.04 -9.53
CA GLY A 198 1.26 -17.17 -10.13
C GLY A 198 2.43 -17.66 -9.28
N GLY A 199 2.86 -18.90 -9.47
CA GLY A 199 4.09 -19.40 -8.85
C GLY A 199 5.32 -18.62 -9.35
N LEU A 200 5.59 -18.66 -10.66
CA LEU A 200 6.76 -17.99 -11.26
C LEU A 200 6.45 -16.59 -11.80
N GLY A 201 5.35 -16.40 -12.51
CA GLY A 201 4.97 -15.11 -13.12
C GLY A 201 3.56 -14.73 -12.72
N GLY A 202 3.34 -13.58 -12.07
CA GLY A 202 2.01 -13.29 -11.50
C GLY A 202 0.93 -13.13 -12.57
N ALA A 203 1.26 -12.43 -13.65
CA ALA A 203 0.43 -12.41 -14.86
C ALA A 203 0.90 -13.45 -15.88
N LEU A 204 2.16 -13.40 -16.33
CA LEU A 204 2.57 -14.08 -17.56
C LEU A 204 3.85 -14.90 -17.38
N ILE A 205 3.91 -16.09 -17.97
CA ILE A 205 5.16 -16.84 -18.15
C ILE A 205 5.43 -17.14 -19.63
N ASN A 206 6.66 -16.93 -20.07
CA ASN A 206 7.19 -17.42 -21.33
C ASN A 206 8.28 -18.48 -21.07
N MET A 207 8.20 -19.62 -21.74
CA MET A 207 9.17 -20.71 -21.63
C MET A 207 9.44 -21.39 -22.98
N GLU A 208 10.49 -22.22 -23.01
CA GLU A 208 10.87 -23.06 -24.16
C GLU A 208 11.01 -22.28 -25.48
N ALA A 209 11.87 -21.26 -25.47
CA ALA A 209 12.12 -20.38 -26.62
C ALA A 209 10.90 -19.58 -27.16
N ALA A 210 9.83 -19.45 -26.38
CA ALA A 210 8.69 -18.58 -26.72
C ALA A 210 9.13 -17.15 -27.07
N ALA A 211 8.53 -16.57 -28.11
CA ALA A 211 8.88 -15.27 -28.70
C ALA A 211 7.68 -14.30 -28.71
N THR A 212 6.98 -14.22 -27.58
CA THR A 212 5.79 -13.38 -27.37
C THR A 212 6.08 -11.90 -27.60
N VAL A 213 5.19 -11.21 -28.33
CA VAL A 213 5.27 -9.76 -28.55
C VAL A 213 4.19 -9.06 -27.73
N ILE A 214 4.57 -8.05 -26.95
CA ILE A 214 3.71 -7.40 -25.95
C ILE A 214 3.82 -5.87 -26.15
N GLY A 215 2.77 -5.28 -26.71
CA GLY A 215 2.69 -3.85 -27.02
C GLY A 215 1.60 -3.13 -26.24
N GLN A 216 1.91 -1.95 -25.69
CA GLN A 216 0.92 -1.06 -25.04
C GLN A 216 0.14 -1.70 -23.88
N CYS A 217 0.72 -2.72 -23.22
CA CYS A 217 0.05 -3.48 -22.16
C CYS A 217 0.33 -2.92 -20.76
N ALA A 218 -0.63 -3.12 -19.85
CA ALA A 218 -0.52 -2.72 -18.44
C ALA A 218 -0.51 -3.94 -17.51
N PHE A 219 0.52 -4.07 -16.68
CA PHE A 219 0.65 -5.09 -15.64
C PHE A 219 0.57 -4.43 -14.27
N THR A 220 -0.57 -4.58 -13.59
CA THR A 220 -0.87 -3.88 -12.33
C THR A 220 -1.18 -4.84 -11.18
N ARG A 221 -0.50 -4.71 -10.03
CA ARG A 221 -0.81 -5.49 -8.81
C ARG A 221 -0.91 -7.01 -9.01
N ASN A 222 -0.06 -7.56 -9.87
CA ASN A 222 0.10 -9.01 -10.00
C ASN A 222 1.11 -9.51 -8.95
N ASN A 223 0.97 -10.76 -8.52
CA ASN A 223 1.73 -11.33 -7.39
C ASN A 223 2.38 -12.68 -7.75
N ALA A 224 3.65 -12.91 -7.36
CA ALA A 224 4.31 -14.21 -7.54
C ALA A 224 5.47 -14.51 -6.59
N THR A 225 5.96 -15.75 -6.61
CA THR A 225 7.21 -16.11 -5.90
C THR A 225 8.47 -15.74 -6.67
N SER A 226 8.38 -15.50 -7.99
CA SER A 226 9.52 -15.04 -8.80
C SER A 226 9.30 -13.63 -9.36
N GLY A 227 8.80 -13.48 -10.59
CA GLY A 227 8.52 -12.18 -11.20
C GLY A 227 7.06 -11.77 -10.98
N GLY A 228 6.82 -10.71 -10.22
CA GLY A 228 5.47 -10.33 -9.79
C GLY A 228 4.47 -10.10 -10.94
N ALA A 229 4.94 -9.64 -12.09
CA ALA A 229 4.16 -9.60 -13.33
C ALA A 229 4.54 -10.72 -14.32
N MET A 230 5.83 -10.91 -14.59
CA MET A 230 6.29 -11.73 -15.72
C MET A 230 7.51 -12.59 -15.36
N ALA A 231 7.52 -13.84 -15.83
CA ALA A 231 8.70 -14.70 -15.82
C ALA A 231 9.07 -15.13 -17.24
N ASN A 232 10.36 -15.08 -17.58
CA ASN A 232 10.91 -15.52 -18.85
C ASN A 232 12.01 -16.54 -18.57
N THR A 233 11.86 -17.77 -19.06
CA THR A 233 12.79 -18.87 -18.78
C THR A 233 13.15 -19.66 -20.03
N THR A 234 14.21 -20.46 -19.97
CA THR A 234 14.49 -21.53 -20.93
C THR A 234 14.57 -21.02 -22.38
N GLY A 235 15.34 -19.96 -22.60
CA GLY A 235 15.55 -19.36 -23.92
C GLY A 235 14.43 -18.47 -24.44
N ALA A 236 13.36 -18.22 -23.68
CA ALA A 236 12.26 -17.35 -24.12
C ALA A 236 12.72 -15.88 -24.31
N ASN A 237 12.39 -15.29 -25.46
CA ASN A 237 12.90 -13.97 -25.88
C ASN A 237 11.76 -13.03 -26.29
N PRO A 238 10.91 -12.61 -25.34
CA PRO A 238 9.82 -11.68 -25.64
C PRO A 238 10.32 -10.29 -26.04
N VAL A 239 9.48 -9.61 -26.83
CA VAL A 239 9.64 -8.20 -27.20
C VAL A 239 8.54 -7.39 -26.52
N ILE A 240 8.93 -6.51 -25.59
CA ILE A 240 8.01 -5.69 -24.79
C ILE A 240 8.20 -4.22 -25.17
N THR A 241 7.15 -3.57 -25.66
CA THR A 241 7.18 -2.18 -26.13
C THR A 241 6.04 -1.36 -25.54
N ASP A 242 6.33 -0.15 -25.05
CA ASP A 242 5.31 0.82 -24.59
C ASP A 242 4.43 0.29 -23.43
N CYS A 243 4.95 -0.64 -22.62
CA CYS A 243 4.20 -1.30 -21.55
C CYS A 243 4.44 -0.65 -20.17
N THR A 244 3.46 -0.76 -19.28
CA THR A 244 3.57 -0.30 -17.89
C THR A 244 3.51 -1.46 -16.90
N PHE A 245 4.40 -1.46 -15.91
CA PHE A 245 4.49 -2.44 -14.82
C PHE A 245 4.40 -1.67 -13.50
N THR A 246 3.24 -1.75 -12.82
CA THR A 246 2.92 -0.89 -11.68
C THR A 246 2.44 -1.69 -10.46
N GLN A 247 3.04 -1.43 -9.30
CA GLN A 247 2.63 -2.04 -8.02
C GLN A 247 2.60 -3.58 -8.01
N ASN A 248 3.37 -4.26 -8.87
CA ASN A 248 3.49 -5.70 -8.85
C ASN A 248 4.41 -6.14 -7.69
N VAL A 249 4.16 -7.33 -7.15
CA VAL A 249 4.86 -7.89 -6.00
C VAL A 249 5.43 -9.26 -6.37
N GLY A 250 6.73 -9.48 -6.18
CA GLY A 250 7.35 -10.73 -6.59
C GLY A 250 8.56 -11.09 -5.76
N ALA A 251 8.58 -12.26 -5.12
CA ALA A 251 9.59 -12.54 -4.10
C ALA A 251 11.03 -12.61 -4.64
N ASN A 252 11.28 -12.84 -5.94
CA ASN A 252 12.61 -12.64 -6.55
C ASN A 252 12.75 -11.28 -7.23
N ALA A 253 11.73 -10.87 -8.00
CA ALA A 253 11.69 -9.55 -8.60
C ALA A 253 10.27 -8.98 -8.63
N GLY A 254 10.12 -7.70 -8.26
CA GLY A 254 8.81 -7.07 -8.11
C GLY A 254 7.95 -7.10 -9.37
N ALA A 255 8.54 -7.00 -10.58
CA ALA A 255 7.82 -7.13 -11.84
C ALA A 255 8.32 -8.30 -12.72
N VAL A 256 9.61 -8.38 -13.04
CA VAL A 256 10.11 -9.27 -14.12
C VAL A 256 11.27 -10.14 -13.67
N ASP A 257 11.17 -11.45 -13.87
CA ASP A 257 12.25 -12.42 -13.66
C ASP A 257 12.69 -13.05 -14.98
N ASN A 258 13.89 -12.70 -15.44
CA ASN A 258 14.50 -13.19 -16.68
C ASN A 258 15.60 -14.21 -16.34
N ARG A 259 15.42 -15.46 -16.75
CA ARG A 259 16.36 -16.57 -16.56
C ARG A 259 16.71 -17.20 -17.91
N ASP A 260 18.00 -17.44 -18.16
CA ASP A 260 18.47 -18.09 -19.39
C ASP A 260 17.86 -17.52 -20.69
N SER A 261 17.71 -16.19 -20.79
CA SER A 261 16.92 -15.52 -21.83
C SER A 261 17.57 -14.23 -22.35
N THR A 262 17.09 -13.69 -23.47
CA THR A 262 17.50 -12.40 -24.04
C THR A 262 16.28 -11.54 -24.42
N PRO A 263 15.45 -11.12 -23.45
CA PRO A 263 14.27 -10.30 -23.70
C PRO A 263 14.65 -8.86 -24.08
N SER A 264 13.75 -8.16 -24.76
CA SER A 264 13.90 -6.74 -25.07
C SER A 264 12.74 -5.90 -24.51
N PHE A 265 13.09 -4.76 -23.92
CA PHE A 265 12.16 -3.79 -23.34
C PHE A 265 12.43 -2.43 -23.96
N SER A 266 11.41 -1.77 -24.52
CA SER A 266 11.56 -0.40 -25.01
C SER A 266 10.38 0.50 -24.66
N ARG A 267 10.65 1.74 -24.24
CA ARG A 267 9.64 2.73 -23.82
C ARG A 267 8.71 2.22 -22.70
N CYS A 268 9.20 1.30 -21.87
CA CYS A 268 8.42 0.72 -20.77
C CYS A 268 8.59 1.51 -19.46
N VAL A 269 7.56 1.52 -18.63
CA VAL A 269 7.58 2.15 -17.30
C VAL A 269 7.45 1.08 -16.22
N PHE A 270 8.35 1.08 -15.25
CA PHE A 270 8.33 0.22 -14.07
C PHE A 270 8.18 1.11 -12.83
N SER A 271 6.99 1.15 -12.23
CA SER A 271 6.70 2.04 -11.09
C SER A 271 6.22 1.31 -9.85
N ASN A 272 6.82 1.63 -8.69
CA ASN A 272 6.38 1.17 -7.36
C ASN A 272 6.25 -0.37 -7.23
N ASN A 273 7.03 -1.15 -7.99
CA ASN A 273 7.05 -2.61 -7.83
C ASN A 273 7.92 -2.99 -6.62
N SER A 274 7.61 -4.10 -5.95
CA SER A 274 8.27 -4.49 -4.69
C SER A 274 8.64 -5.97 -4.65
N ALA A 275 9.86 -6.27 -4.20
CA ALA A 275 10.31 -7.65 -4.06
C ALA A 275 9.98 -8.31 -2.70
N GLY A 276 9.31 -7.60 -1.78
CA GLY A 276 8.74 -8.12 -0.52
C GLY A 276 9.69 -8.81 0.49
N GLY A 277 10.96 -9.02 0.14
CA GLY A 277 11.88 -9.88 0.89
C GLY A 277 13.04 -10.47 0.06
N GLY A 278 12.98 -10.43 -1.27
CA GLY A 278 14.09 -10.89 -2.13
C GLY A 278 14.60 -9.86 -3.13
N ASN A 279 15.12 -10.33 -4.27
CA ASN A 279 16.32 -9.74 -4.87
C ASN A 279 16.16 -8.31 -5.40
N ALA A 280 15.27 -8.07 -6.37
CA ALA A 280 15.27 -6.82 -7.15
C ALA A 280 13.90 -6.15 -7.23
N GLY A 281 13.80 -4.85 -6.93
CA GLY A 281 12.50 -4.18 -6.86
C GLY A 281 11.67 -4.16 -8.14
N ALA A 282 12.31 -4.21 -9.32
CA ALA A 282 11.62 -4.27 -10.61
C ALA A 282 11.98 -5.51 -11.42
N MET A 283 13.27 -5.75 -11.68
CA MET A 283 13.73 -6.75 -12.65
C MET A 283 14.94 -7.53 -12.13
N ILE A 284 14.94 -8.86 -12.30
CA ILE A 284 16.16 -9.67 -12.21
C ILE A 284 16.52 -10.26 -13.56
N ASN A 285 17.80 -10.19 -13.91
CA ASN A 285 18.41 -10.80 -15.09
C ASN A 285 19.43 -11.83 -14.61
N LEU A 286 19.06 -13.11 -14.61
CA LEU A 286 19.92 -14.22 -14.22
C LEU A 286 20.39 -14.96 -15.47
N ARG A 287 21.70 -14.92 -15.75
CA ARG A 287 22.31 -15.49 -16.97
C ARG A 287 21.59 -15.04 -18.26
N SER A 288 21.04 -13.82 -18.24
CA SER A 288 20.14 -13.28 -19.25
C SER A 288 20.60 -11.91 -19.74
N ASN A 289 20.89 -11.78 -21.04
CA ASN A 289 21.39 -10.54 -21.62
C ASN A 289 20.22 -9.70 -22.15
N ALA A 290 19.45 -9.10 -21.23
CA ALA A 290 18.33 -8.24 -21.59
C ALA A 290 18.79 -6.93 -22.26
N THR A 291 18.00 -6.43 -23.19
CA THR A 291 18.17 -5.11 -23.81
C THR A 291 17.05 -4.18 -23.34
N ILE A 292 17.40 -3.09 -22.67
CA ILE A 292 16.46 -2.13 -22.07
C ILE A 292 16.74 -0.74 -22.66
N ALA A 293 15.78 -0.16 -23.38
CA ALA A 293 15.96 1.09 -24.11
C ALA A 293 14.83 2.11 -23.87
N ALA A 294 15.18 3.36 -23.53
CA ALA A 294 14.21 4.43 -23.25
C ALA A 294 13.16 4.08 -22.17
N CYS A 295 13.54 3.27 -21.18
CA CYS A 295 12.65 2.83 -20.11
C CYS A 295 12.82 3.68 -18.83
N THR A 296 11.73 3.81 -18.06
CA THR A 296 11.68 4.58 -16.82
C THR A 296 11.39 3.67 -15.64
N PHE A 297 12.25 3.71 -14.62
CA PHE A 297 12.15 2.93 -13.39
C PHE A 297 12.02 3.87 -12.19
N THR A 298 10.84 3.89 -11.55
CA THR A 298 10.50 4.83 -10.48
C THR A 298 9.99 4.15 -9.21
N GLY A 299 10.54 4.52 -8.05
CA GLY A 299 9.98 4.10 -6.75
C GLY A 299 9.97 2.60 -6.46
N ASN A 300 10.72 1.79 -7.23
CA ASN A 300 10.76 0.34 -7.01
C ASN A 300 11.59 0.00 -5.76
N SER A 301 11.29 -1.13 -5.11
CA SER A 301 11.93 -1.52 -3.85
C SER A 301 12.27 -3.01 -3.72
N GLY A 302 13.51 -3.33 -3.34
CA GLY A 302 13.94 -4.73 -3.17
C GLY A 302 14.96 -4.90 -2.04
N LYS A 303 15.21 -6.16 -1.64
CA LYS A 303 16.13 -6.46 -0.53
C LYS A 303 17.60 -6.33 -0.92
N TRP A 304 17.96 -6.76 -2.13
CA TRP A 304 19.35 -6.72 -2.59
C TRP A 304 19.62 -5.59 -3.58
N SER A 305 18.69 -5.28 -4.49
CA SER A 305 18.72 -4.09 -5.35
C SER A 305 17.36 -3.40 -5.33
N GLY A 306 17.36 -2.06 -5.37
CA GLY A 306 16.11 -1.29 -5.42
C GLY A 306 15.36 -1.41 -6.74
N CYS A 307 16.01 -1.76 -7.85
CA CYS A 307 15.34 -1.89 -9.14
C CYS A 307 15.82 -3.09 -9.97
N ALA A 308 17.05 -3.10 -10.46
CA ALA A 308 17.53 -4.12 -11.41
C ALA A 308 18.74 -4.91 -10.86
N ALA A 309 18.60 -6.22 -10.69
CA ALA A 309 19.72 -7.11 -10.35
C ALA A 309 20.17 -7.93 -11.56
N ASN A 310 21.45 -7.85 -11.90
CA ASN A 310 22.07 -8.52 -13.05
C ASN A 310 23.09 -9.54 -12.53
N VAL A 311 22.83 -10.83 -12.73
CA VAL A 311 23.62 -11.93 -12.19
C VAL A 311 24.17 -12.76 -13.34
N GLN A 312 25.50 -12.93 -13.41
CA GLN A 312 26.18 -13.73 -14.45
C GLN A 312 25.79 -13.34 -15.89
N CYS A 313 25.61 -12.04 -16.17
CA CYS A 313 25.13 -11.54 -17.46
C CYS A 313 25.68 -10.15 -17.80
N SER A 314 25.49 -9.75 -19.06
CA SER A 314 25.96 -8.48 -19.61
C SER A 314 24.81 -7.74 -20.32
N PRO A 315 23.83 -7.21 -19.55
CA PRO A 315 22.67 -6.52 -20.11
C PRO A 315 23.04 -5.11 -20.60
N SER A 316 22.17 -4.55 -21.44
CA SER A 316 22.31 -3.19 -21.96
C SER A 316 21.17 -2.29 -21.50
N PHE A 317 21.50 -1.12 -20.96
CA PHE A 317 20.57 -0.06 -20.59
C PHE A 317 20.93 1.19 -21.40
N VAL A 318 20.03 1.66 -22.26
CA VAL A 318 20.26 2.81 -23.13
C VAL A 318 19.15 3.82 -22.93
N ASN A 319 19.48 5.10 -22.72
CA ASN A 319 18.50 6.20 -22.66
C ASN A 319 17.48 6.07 -21.51
N CYS A 320 17.81 5.36 -20.43
CA CYS A 320 16.87 5.02 -19.35
C CYS A 320 16.92 6.02 -18.19
N VAL A 321 15.80 6.16 -17.49
CA VAL A 321 15.67 6.93 -16.25
C VAL A 321 15.49 5.99 -15.05
N PHE A 322 16.28 6.18 -14.00
CA PHE A 322 16.13 5.51 -12.72
C PHE A 322 15.98 6.55 -11.62
N ALA A 323 14.78 6.68 -11.04
CA ALA A 323 14.52 7.68 -10.01
C ALA A 323 13.85 7.10 -8.75
N SER A 324 14.35 7.48 -7.57
CA SER A 324 13.77 7.11 -6.27
C SER A 324 13.58 5.61 -6.01
N ASN A 325 14.33 4.74 -6.70
CA ASN A 325 14.36 3.31 -6.39
C ASN A 325 15.22 3.06 -5.15
N TYR A 326 14.82 2.13 -4.28
CA TYR A 326 15.48 2.00 -2.97
C TYR A 326 15.61 0.57 -2.44
N THR A 327 16.67 0.36 -1.66
CA THR A 327 16.84 -0.81 -0.80
C THR A 327 17.30 -0.39 0.59
N LEU A 328 16.83 -1.10 1.61
CA LEU A 328 17.15 -0.83 3.03
C LEU A 328 18.34 -1.65 3.54
N GLN A 329 18.68 -2.75 2.85
CA GLN A 329 19.70 -3.72 3.27
C GLN A 329 20.70 -4.06 2.15
N GLY A 330 20.31 -3.79 0.89
CA GLY A 330 21.07 -4.15 -0.30
C GLY A 330 21.99 -3.07 -0.82
N ARG A 331 22.47 -3.29 -2.04
CA ARG A 331 23.49 -2.53 -2.75
C ARG A 331 23.03 -2.33 -4.20
N GLY A 332 23.32 -1.19 -4.82
CA GLY A 332 22.75 -0.90 -6.14
C GLY A 332 21.28 -0.49 -6.03
N GLY A 333 21.02 0.75 -5.60
CA GLY A 333 19.67 1.27 -5.40
C GLY A 333 18.87 1.35 -6.71
N ALA A 334 19.54 1.59 -7.84
CA ALA A 334 18.96 1.38 -9.17
C ALA A 334 19.42 0.06 -9.82
N ILE A 335 20.73 -0.21 -9.86
CA ILE A 335 21.31 -1.39 -10.55
C ILE A 335 22.35 -2.07 -9.66
N LEU A 336 22.23 -3.39 -9.50
CA LEU A 336 23.25 -4.27 -8.91
C LEU A 336 23.77 -5.22 -9.99
N ASN A 337 25.09 -5.24 -10.21
CA ASN A 337 25.75 -6.26 -11.01
C ASN A 337 26.51 -7.21 -10.07
N TYR A 338 26.37 -8.52 -10.28
CA TYR A 338 26.84 -9.54 -9.34
C TYR A 338 27.36 -10.78 -10.07
N ASN A 339 28.49 -11.31 -9.59
CA ASN A 339 29.05 -12.60 -9.99
C ASN A 339 29.33 -12.69 -11.50
N SER A 340 30.31 -11.92 -11.97
CA SER A 340 30.77 -11.82 -13.37
C SER A 340 29.77 -11.29 -14.41
N GLY A 341 30.31 -10.71 -15.48
CA GLY A 341 29.55 -10.03 -16.54
C GLY A 341 29.77 -8.52 -16.53
N THR A 342 29.33 -7.84 -17.59
CA THR A 342 29.56 -6.39 -17.77
C THR A 342 28.31 -5.70 -18.28
N ALA A 343 27.67 -4.89 -17.44
CA ALA A 343 26.52 -4.08 -17.85
C ALA A 343 26.98 -2.89 -18.70
N SER A 344 26.36 -2.68 -19.85
CA SER A 344 26.56 -1.50 -20.69
C SER A 344 25.45 -0.49 -20.42
N ILE A 345 25.80 0.71 -19.96
CA ILE A 345 24.85 1.73 -19.53
C ILE A 345 25.18 3.03 -20.29
N VAL A 346 24.28 3.48 -21.17
CA VAL A 346 24.56 4.62 -22.07
C VAL A 346 23.45 5.65 -22.06
N ASN A 347 23.77 6.94 -21.90
CA ASN A 347 22.80 8.04 -21.87
C ASN A 347 21.70 7.85 -20.80
N CYS A 348 22.02 7.26 -19.66
CA CYS A 348 21.06 7.04 -18.58
C CYS A 348 21.13 8.14 -17.50
N SER A 349 19.99 8.48 -16.88
CA SER A 349 19.90 9.41 -15.75
C SER A 349 19.48 8.66 -14.47
N PHE A 350 20.26 8.83 -13.40
CA PHE A 350 20.04 8.21 -12.09
C PHE A 350 19.86 9.29 -11.02
N ALA A 351 18.68 9.38 -10.41
CA ALA A 351 18.39 10.40 -9.39
C ALA A 351 17.72 9.86 -8.12
N ASN A 352 18.17 10.33 -6.95
CA ASN A 352 17.55 10.06 -5.65
C ASN A 352 17.33 8.56 -5.31
N ASN A 353 18.10 7.65 -5.93
CA ASN A 353 18.07 6.23 -5.61
C ASN A 353 18.88 5.95 -4.34
N ARG A 354 18.46 4.98 -3.52
CA ARG A 354 19.02 4.74 -2.17
C ARG A 354 19.40 3.28 -1.94
N ALA A 355 20.57 3.04 -1.36
CA ALA A 355 21.02 1.72 -0.93
C ALA A 355 21.88 1.81 0.35
N VAL A 356 22.44 0.69 0.79
CA VAL A 356 23.53 0.67 1.79
C VAL A 356 24.87 1.03 1.13
N SER A 357 25.05 0.71 -0.15
CA SER A 357 26.19 1.12 -0.98
C SER A 357 25.79 1.16 -2.45
N GLY A 358 26.38 2.07 -3.24
CA GLY A 358 26.05 2.24 -4.66
C GLY A 358 24.58 2.61 -4.86
N GLY A 359 24.18 3.81 -4.43
CA GLY A 359 22.81 4.32 -4.52
C GLY A 359 22.24 4.26 -5.93
N ALA A 360 23.04 4.55 -6.97
CA ALA A 360 22.67 4.23 -8.34
C ALA A 360 23.16 2.83 -8.74
N VAL A 361 24.48 2.61 -8.83
CA VAL A 361 25.05 1.36 -9.36
C VAL A 361 26.03 0.71 -8.38
N SER A 362 25.90 -0.59 -8.14
CA SER A 362 26.90 -1.43 -7.44
C SER A 362 27.41 -2.52 -8.38
N CYS A 363 28.71 -2.83 -8.31
CA CYS A 363 29.32 -3.98 -8.99
C CYS A 363 30.10 -4.82 -7.97
N GLU A 364 29.83 -6.13 -7.95
CA GLU A 364 30.34 -7.07 -6.95
C GLU A 364 30.76 -8.40 -7.58
N VAL A 365 31.67 -9.11 -6.91
CA VAL A 365 32.13 -10.47 -7.27
C VAL A 365 32.55 -10.56 -8.75
N SER A 366 33.58 -9.79 -9.12
CA SER A 366 34.19 -9.77 -10.46
C SER A 366 33.23 -9.41 -11.60
N SER A 367 32.13 -8.71 -11.32
CA SER A 367 31.30 -8.05 -12.35
C SER A 367 31.85 -6.67 -12.70
N ALA A 368 31.29 -5.99 -13.70
CA ALA A 368 31.63 -4.62 -14.04
C ALA A 368 30.43 -3.86 -14.61
N ALA A 369 30.54 -2.53 -14.66
CA ALA A 369 29.64 -1.66 -15.41
C ALA A 369 30.44 -0.65 -16.22
N HIS A 370 30.06 -0.46 -17.48
CA HIS A 370 30.59 0.58 -18.36
C HIS A 370 29.52 1.64 -18.57
N LEU A 371 29.70 2.81 -17.96
CA LEU A 371 28.78 3.94 -18.01
C LEU A 371 29.31 4.98 -19.00
N THR A 372 28.52 5.33 -20.02
CA THR A 372 28.87 6.37 -21.01
C THR A 372 27.77 7.42 -21.13
N ASN A 373 28.12 8.70 -21.14
CA ASN A 373 27.14 9.82 -21.18
C ASN A 373 26.10 9.78 -20.04
N CYS A 374 26.38 9.19 -18.88
CA CYS A 374 25.39 9.06 -17.81
C CYS A 374 25.43 10.26 -16.84
N VAL A 375 24.30 10.55 -16.21
CA VAL A 375 24.19 11.55 -15.12
C VAL A 375 23.74 10.84 -13.85
N ILE A 376 24.51 10.98 -12.77
CA ILE A 376 24.35 10.23 -11.52
C ILE A 376 24.37 11.23 -10.37
N TRP A 377 23.19 11.60 -9.86
CA TRP A 377 23.06 12.74 -8.94
C TRP A 377 21.94 12.60 -7.89
N GLY A 378 22.20 12.99 -6.64
CA GLY A 378 21.27 12.85 -5.51
C GLY A 378 21.11 11.42 -4.97
N ASN A 379 21.90 10.46 -5.43
CA ASN A 379 21.81 9.06 -4.99
C ASN A 379 22.56 8.86 -3.67
N THR A 380 22.12 7.94 -2.80
CA THR A 380 22.66 7.78 -1.43
C THR A 380 23.03 6.34 -1.07
N PRO A 381 24.13 6.10 -0.33
CA PRO A 381 25.13 7.09 0.12
C PRO A 381 26.00 7.66 -1.03
N ASP A 382 26.37 6.81 -1.99
CA ASP A 382 27.21 7.16 -3.14
C ASP A 382 26.45 6.95 -4.46
N GLY A 383 26.90 7.57 -5.56
CA GLY A 383 26.35 7.25 -6.89
C GLY A 383 26.74 5.85 -7.35
N VAL A 384 28.04 5.56 -7.41
CA VAL A 384 28.60 4.28 -7.88
C VAL A 384 29.47 3.65 -6.80
N ALA A 385 29.34 2.34 -6.60
CA ALA A 385 30.19 1.55 -5.71
C ALA A 385 30.94 0.44 -6.46
N ASP A 386 32.18 0.23 -6.06
CA ASP A 386 33.04 -0.88 -6.44
C ASP A 386 33.26 -1.78 -5.22
N ALA A 387 32.72 -3.00 -5.25
CA ALA A 387 33.09 -4.04 -4.31
C ALA A 387 34.14 -4.97 -4.94
N ASP A 388 35.17 -5.29 -4.17
CA ASP A 388 36.18 -6.32 -4.47
C ASP A 388 37.07 -6.06 -5.71
N GLY A 389 37.12 -4.83 -6.23
CA GLY A 389 37.93 -4.48 -7.40
C GLY A 389 37.27 -4.81 -8.74
N SER A 390 35.94 -4.75 -8.75
CA SER A 390 35.05 -4.87 -9.91
C SER A 390 35.21 -3.70 -10.91
N ASN A 391 35.85 -2.59 -10.50
CA ASN A 391 36.32 -1.48 -11.33
C ASN A 391 35.31 -0.97 -12.38
N PRO A 392 34.14 -0.45 -11.96
CA PRO A 392 33.19 0.17 -12.87
C PRO A 392 33.79 1.40 -13.56
N VAL A 393 33.65 1.45 -14.89
CA VAL A 393 34.26 2.48 -15.75
C VAL A 393 33.23 3.54 -16.11
N LEU A 394 33.52 4.80 -15.80
CA LEU A 394 32.72 5.96 -16.21
C LEU A 394 33.44 6.70 -17.34
N SER A 395 32.70 7.16 -18.34
CA SER A 395 33.25 7.88 -19.50
C SER A 395 32.25 8.93 -19.99
N PHE A 396 32.67 10.20 -20.06
CA PHE A 396 31.76 11.32 -20.35
C PHE A 396 30.54 11.39 -19.40
N CYS A 397 30.68 10.93 -18.16
CA CYS A 397 29.62 10.97 -17.15
C CYS A 397 29.69 12.24 -16.29
N ILE A 398 28.63 12.48 -15.52
CA ILE A 398 28.62 13.36 -14.32
C ILE A 398 28.23 12.49 -13.12
N GLU A 399 28.99 12.59 -12.03
CA GLU A 399 28.77 11.81 -10.81
C GLU A 399 29.06 12.70 -9.59
N GLN A 400 28.12 12.72 -8.63
CA GLN A 400 28.09 13.69 -7.52
C GLN A 400 29.32 13.72 -6.61
N ASN A 401 30.01 12.59 -6.43
CA ASN A 401 31.18 12.43 -5.56
C ASN A 401 32.51 12.40 -6.36
N GLY A 402 32.45 12.54 -7.69
CA GLY A 402 33.60 12.53 -8.59
C GLY A 402 34.17 11.14 -8.89
N PHE A 403 33.36 10.07 -8.73
CA PHE A 403 33.81 8.69 -8.90
C PHE A 403 34.46 8.46 -10.28
N GLY A 404 35.57 7.71 -10.30
CA GLY A 404 36.32 7.41 -11.52
C GLY A 404 36.98 8.62 -12.19
N GLY A 405 37.10 9.76 -11.49
CA GLY A 405 37.56 11.02 -12.08
C GLY A 405 36.49 11.78 -12.86
N SER A 406 35.22 11.41 -12.69
CA SER A 406 34.09 12.14 -13.29
C SER A 406 33.95 13.54 -12.69
N PRO A 407 33.47 14.54 -13.44
CA PRO A 407 33.16 15.87 -12.88
C PRO A 407 31.98 15.83 -11.90
N ALA A 408 32.23 16.26 -10.66
CA ALA A 408 31.22 16.51 -9.63
C ALA A 408 30.52 17.88 -9.83
N LEU A 409 29.83 18.03 -10.96
CA LEU A 409 29.10 19.24 -11.34
C LEU A 409 27.59 19.02 -11.26
N ASN A 410 26.86 19.93 -10.63
CA ASN A 410 25.41 19.82 -10.47
C ASN A 410 24.73 19.86 -11.87
N PRO A 411 23.94 18.84 -12.25
CA PRO A 411 23.31 18.74 -13.56
C PRO A 411 22.15 19.73 -13.78
N LEU A 412 21.78 20.52 -12.77
CA LEU A 412 20.70 21.53 -12.84
C LEU A 412 19.40 20.95 -13.41
N PHE A 413 18.97 19.78 -12.92
CA PHE A 413 17.68 19.19 -13.28
C PHE A 413 16.52 20.13 -12.99
N VAL A 414 15.51 20.17 -13.86
CA VAL A 414 14.33 21.04 -13.72
C VAL A 414 13.58 20.77 -12.41
N SER A 415 13.35 19.51 -12.02
CA SER A 415 12.66 19.17 -10.77
C SER A 415 12.92 17.73 -10.31
N ALA A 416 14.14 17.39 -9.90
CA ALA A 416 14.46 16.04 -9.42
C ALA A 416 13.69 15.68 -8.13
N PRO A 417 13.15 14.45 -7.99
CA PRO A 417 13.30 13.29 -8.89
C PRO A 417 12.31 13.23 -10.06
N ASN A 418 11.30 14.11 -10.08
CA ASN A 418 10.14 14.01 -10.97
C ASN A 418 10.46 14.38 -12.43
N ASP A 419 11.36 15.35 -12.64
CA ASP A 419 11.84 15.81 -13.93
C ASP A 419 13.37 15.92 -13.90
N LEU A 420 14.03 15.09 -14.71
CA LEU A 420 15.48 15.02 -14.86
C LEU A 420 15.97 15.61 -16.19
N SER A 421 15.14 16.41 -16.87
CA SER A 421 15.61 17.25 -17.98
C SER A 421 16.60 18.30 -17.45
N PRO A 422 17.72 18.58 -18.17
CA PRO A 422 18.65 19.63 -17.77
C PRO A 422 18.06 21.04 -18.01
N SER A 423 18.22 21.93 -17.04
CA SER A 423 17.88 23.36 -17.19
C SER A 423 18.93 24.09 -18.04
N PRO A 424 18.59 25.27 -18.63
CA PRO A 424 19.57 26.11 -19.32
C PRO A 424 20.81 26.40 -18.47
N GLY A 425 21.99 26.30 -19.08
CA GLY A 425 23.28 26.43 -18.38
C GLY A 425 23.76 25.16 -17.65
N SER A 426 23.04 24.04 -17.77
CA SER A 426 23.47 22.76 -17.20
C SER A 426 24.81 22.27 -17.79
N PRO A 427 25.73 21.72 -16.95
CA PRO A 427 26.96 21.07 -17.40
C PRO A 427 26.74 19.72 -18.11
N CYS A 428 25.48 19.26 -18.24
CA CYS A 428 25.11 18.11 -19.04
C CYS A 428 25.02 18.42 -20.55
N ILE A 429 24.71 19.67 -20.89
CA ILE A 429 24.42 20.10 -22.27
C ILE A 429 25.71 20.08 -23.11
N ASP A 430 25.64 19.62 -24.37
CA ASP A 430 26.72 19.67 -25.37
C ASP A 430 28.08 19.05 -24.97
N THR A 431 28.11 18.19 -23.95
CA THR A 431 29.37 17.73 -23.32
C THR A 431 29.52 16.20 -23.20
N GLY A 432 28.63 15.43 -23.83
CA GLY A 432 28.73 13.99 -24.05
C GLY A 432 29.46 13.63 -25.35
N THR A 433 29.63 12.33 -25.59
CA THR A 433 30.21 11.78 -26.83
C THR A 433 29.15 11.15 -27.73
N ALA A 434 29.38 11.13 -29.05
CA ALA A 434 28.55 10.39 -29.99
C ALA A 434 28.67 8.86 -29.85
N THR A 435 29.69 8.35 -29.15
CA THR A 435 29.97 6.91 -29.04
C THR A 435 28.89 6.19 -28.24
N GLY A 436 28.09 5.38 -28.93
CA GLY A 436 27.02 4.55 -28.34
C GLY A 436 25.73 5.31 -28.00
N ALA A 437 25.70 6.64 -28.19
CA ALA A 437 24.52 7.45 -27.95
C ALA A 437 23.36 7.06 -28.89
N PRO A 438 22.10 7.02 -28.39
CA PRO A 438 20.94 6.77 -29.23
C PRO A 438 20.67 7.95 -30.17
N GLY A 439 20.01 7.68 -31.31
CA GLY A 439 19.62 8.73 -32.26
C GLY A 439 18.55 9.71 -31.74
N THR A 440 17.85 9.35 -30.66
CA THR A 440 16.89 10.21 -29.95
C THR A 440 17.04 10.10 -28.44
N ASP A 441 16.60 11.12 -27.71
CA ASP A 441 16.42 11.11 -26.26
C ASP A 441 15.17 10.31 -25.83
N ILE A 442 14.86 10.29 -24.53
CA ILE A 442 13.77 9.48 -23.97
C ILE A 442 12.37 10.00 -24.34
N VAL A 443 12.23 11.27 -24.74
CA VAL A 443 10.95 11.86 -25.20
C VAL A 443 10.82 11.91 -26.72
N GLY A 444 11.89 11.59 -27.45
CA GLY A 444 11.92 11.48 -28.92
C GLY A 444 12.71 12.58 -29.64
N THR A 445 13.35 13.50 -28.91
CA THR A 445 14.18 14.59 -29.46
C THR A 445 15.42 14.00 -30.15
N THR A 446 15.70 14.33 -31.41
CA THR A 446 16.87 13.79 -32.13
C THR A 446 18.19 14.32 -31.57
N ARG A 447 19.22 13.49 -31.46
CA ARG A 447 20.54 13.89 -30.95
C ARG A 447 21.57 14.04 -32.09
N PRO A 448 22.47 15.04 -32.05
CA PRO A 448 22.50 16.18 -31.14
C PRO A 448 21.53 17.31 -31.57
N GLN A 449 21.10 18.16 -30.63
CA GLN A 449 20.42 19.44 -30.93
C GLN A 449 21.36 20.65 -30.87
N GLY A 450 22.46 20.57 -30.12
CA GLY A 450 23.46 21.63 -29.99
C GLY A 450 24.80 21.31 -30.66
N ALA A 451 25.88 21.81 -30.07
CA ALA A 451 27.25 21.58 -30.53
C ALA A 451 27.78 20.16 -30.23
N GLY A 452 27.13 19.42 -29.32
CA GLY A 452 27.52 18.08 -28.88
C GLY A 452 26.30 17.25 -28.46
N PHE A 453 26.55 16.04 -27.95
CA PHE A 453 25.48 15.20 -27.39
C PHE A 453 25.28 15.55 -25.93
N ASP A 454 24.04 15.56 -25.44
CA ASP A 454 23.80 15.76 -24.01
C ASP A 454 24.09 14.51 -23.18
N LYS A 455 24.53 14.72 -21.94
CA LYS A 455 24.62 13.65 -20.93
C LYS A 455 23.26 13.38 -20.31
N GLY A 456 22.94 12.10 -20.12
CA GLY A 456 21.71 11.61 -19.53
C GLY A 456 20.64 11.30 -20.57
N ALA A 457 19.43 11.01 -20.09
CA ALA A 457 18.31 10.48 -20.89
C ALA A 457 17.58 11.55 -21.73
N TYR A 458 17.87 12.84 -21.54
CA TYR A 458 17.23 13.96 -22.24
C TYR A 458 18.22 14.68 -23.15
N GLU A 459 17.71 15.40 -24.14
CA GLU A 459 18.45 16.30 -25.04
C GLU A 459 17.80 17.68 -25.02
N VAL A 460 18.58 18.73 -24.74
CA VAL A 460 18.12 20.11 -24.65
C VAL A 460 18.22 20.79 -26.00
N ILE A 461 17.13 21.41 -26.45
CA ILE A 461 17.12 22.24 -27.66
C ILE A 461 17.70 23.62 -27.31
N PRO A 462 18.83 24.06 -27.91
CA PRO A 462 19.42 25.36 -27.62
C PRO A 462 18.48 26.51 -27.99
N VAL A 463 18.33 27.48 -27.08
CA VAL A 463 17.60 28.72 -27.36
C VAL A 463 18.61 29.74 -27.91
N GLY A 464 18.49 30.08 -29.19
CA GLY A 464 19.43 30.98 -29.87
C GLY A 464 19.49 32.36 -29.22
N GLU A 465 20.70 32.83 -28.91
CA GLU A 465 20.93 34.19 -28.42
C GLU A 465 20.66 35.20 -29.54
N GLY A 466 19.77 36.17 -29.28
CA GLY A 466 19.65 37.36 -30.10
C GLY A 466 20.79 38.31 -29.78
N GLU A 467 21.61 38.67 -30.76
CA GLU A 467 22.70 39.63 -30.58
C GLU A 467 22.14 40.97 -30.08
N GLY A 468 22.69 41.46 -28.96
CA GLY A 468 22.28 42.73 -28.38
C GLY A 468 22.85 43.91 -29.14
N GLU A 469 22.00 44.70 -29.80
CA GLU A 469 22.37 46.07 -30.18
C GLU A 469 22.24 46.99 -28.96
N GLY A 470 23.27 47.85 -28.78
CA GLY A 470 23.50 48.56 -27.54
C GLY A 470 22.55 49.72 -27.26
N GLU A 471 22.49 50.14 -26.00
CA GLU A 471 21.73 51.30 -25.53
C GLU A 471 22.20 52.59 -26.22
N GLY A 472 21.39 53.06 -27.18
CA GLY A 472 21.45 54.42 -27.70
C GLY A 472 20.27 55.23 -27.15
N GLU A 473 20.56 56.20 -26.27
CA GLU A 473 19.54 57.15 -25.81
C GLU A 473 18.97 57.95 -26.98
N GLY A 474 17.65 57.95 -27.12
CA GLY A 474 16.93 58.68 -28.17
C GLY A 474 15.48 58.92 -27.77
N GLU A 475 15.21 60.08 -27.17
CA GLU A 475 13.83 60.54 -26.94
C GLU A 475 13.10 60.73 -28.29
N GLY A 476 11.89 60.19 -28.39
CA GLY A 476 11.05 60.30 -29.58
C GLY A 476 9.61 59.95 -29.28
N GLU A 477 8.82 60.95 -28.88
CA GLU A 477 7.37 60.83 -28.84
C GLU A 477 6.83 60.55 -30.25
N GLY A 478 6.01 59.51 -30.38
CA GLY A 478 5.38 59.13 -31.64
C GLY A 478 4.11 58.34 -31.37
N GLU A 479 2.97 59.03 -31.33
CA GLU A 479 1.67 58.36 -31.44
C GLU A 479 1.61 57.65 -32.79
N GLY A 480 1.49 56.32 -32.74
CA GLY A 480 1.31 55.48 -33.90
C GLY A 480 0.41 54.31 -33.53
N GLU A 481 -0.87 54.42 -33.88
CA GLU A 481 -1.75 53.25 -33.99
C GLU A 481 -1.16 52.33 -35.06
N GLY A 482 -0.42 51.32 -34.61
CA GLY A 482 0.12 50.26 -35.44
C GLY A 482 -0.53 48.95 -35.02
N GLU A 483 -1.53 48.51 -35.78
CA GLU A 483 -2.05 47.15 -35.72
C GLU A 483 -0.92 46.17 -36.06
N GLY A 484 -0.19 45.75 -35.02
CA GLY A 484 0.79 44.68 -35.08
C GLY A 484 0.11 43.33 -34.96
N GLU A 485 -0.78 43.00 -35.90
CA GLU A 485 -1.31 41.64 -36.04
C GLU A 485 -0.15 40.67 -36.32
N GLY A 486 0.34 40.01 -35.27
CA GLY A 486 1.12 38.80 -35.42
C GLY A 486 0.18 37.70 -35.91
N GLU A 487 0.09 37.52 -37.23
CA GLU A 487 -0.82 36.58 -37.91
C GLU A 487 -0.86 35.23 -37.20
N ALA A 488 -1.91 34.98 -36.41
CA ALA A 488 -2.02 33.73 -35.67
C ALA A 488 -2.25 32.58 -36.66
N LEU A 489 -1.27 31.68 -36.78
CA LEU A 489 -1.21 30.66 -37.82
C LEU A 489 -2.33 29.61 -37.70
N ILE A 490 -2.78 29.34 -36.47
CA ILE A 490 -3.98 28.56 -36.20
C ILE A 490 -4.70 29.24 -35.03
N THR A 491 -5.95 29.61 -35.25
CA THR A 491 -6.87 30.10 -34.23
C THR A 491 -8.14 29.25 -34.23
N GLY A 492 -8.83 29.22 -33.11
CA GLY A 492 -10.09 28.50 -33.01
C GLY A 492 -10.81 28.71 -31.70
N VAL A 493 -12.00 28.11 -31.62
CA VAL A 493 -12.82 28.07 -30.41
C VAL A 493 -13.15 26.62 -30.10
N VAL A 494 -12.82 26.17 -28.89
CA VAL A 494 -13.30 24.90 -28.39
C VAL A 494 -14.66 25.12 -27.74
N VAL A 495 -15.68 24.48 -28.28
CA VAL A 495 -17.04 24.52 -27.74
C VAL A 495 -17.46 23.12 -27.30
N ASN A 496 -18.37 23.07 -26.35
CA ASN A 496 -18.99 21.84 -25.92
C ASN A 496 -19.91 21.33 -27.04
N SER A 497 -19.75 20.08 -27.48
CA SER A 497 -20.48 19.54 -28.64
C SER A 497 -22.01 19.53 -28.45
N ILE A 498 -22.48 19.59 -27.20
CA ILE A 498 -23.90 19.52 -26.82
C ILE A 498 -24.48 20.92 -26.56
N THR A 499 -23.86 21.71 -25.67
CA THR A 499 -24.39 23.03 -25.28
C THR A 499 -24.00 24.16 -26.21
N LYS A 500 -22.96 23.97 -27.03
CA LYS A 500 -22.27 25.00 -27.83
C LYS A 500 -21.68 26.15 -27.01
N ASN A 501 -21.68 26.03 -25.68
CA ASN A 501 -20.96 26.96 -24.81
C ASN A 501 -19.44 26.76 -24.99
N PRO A 502 -18.62 27.83 -24.87
CA PRO A 502 -17.19 27.69 -24.97
C PRO A 502 -16.58 26.96 -23.76
N VAL A 503 -15.54 26.16 -23.99
CA VAL A 503 -14.89 25.33 -22.96
C VAL A 503 -13.51 25.90 -22.62
N ALA A 504 -13.35 26.40 -21.41
CA ALA A 504 -12.11 27.01 -20.93
C ALA A 504 -11.09 25.98 -20.42
N GLY A 505 -9.80 26.33 -20.45
CA GLY A 505 -8.72 25.53 -19.86
C GLY A 505 -8.36 24.22 -20.59
N VAL A 506 -9.00 23.93 -21.72
CA VAL A 506 -8.70 22.78 -22.59
C VAL A 506 -7.25 22.86 -23.02
N LYS A 507 -6.45 21.84 -22.70
CA LYS A 507 -5.07 21.75 -23.19
C LYS A 507 -5.11 21.34 -24.65
N ILE A 508 -4.45 22.11 -25.50
CA ILE A 508 -4.36 21.84 -26.94
C ILE A 508 -2.89 21.61 -27.24
N GLU A 509 -2.58 20.39 -27.66
CA GLU A 509 -1.23 19.94 -27.98
C GLU A 509 -1.15 19.69 -29.49
N ILE A 510 -0.09 20.17 -30.12
CA ILE A 510 0.20 19.81 -31.52
C ILE A 510 0.82 18.41 -31.50
N ALA A 511 0.04 17.42 -31.91
CA ALA A 511 0.51 16.08 -32.23
C ALA A 511 1.32 16.14 -33.54
N SER A 512 2.60 16.44 -33.42
CA SER A 512 3.58 16.07 -34.42
C SER A 512 4.31 14.80 -33.95
N ALA A 513 5.06 14.16 -34.85
CA ALA A 513 6.04 13.15 -34.49
C ALA A 513 7.15 13.69 -33.53
N ILE A 514 7.15 15.01 -33.27
CA ILE A 514 7.98 15.72 -32.30
C ILE A 514 7.10 16.04 -31.08
N LYS A 515 7.34 15.39 -29.94
CA LYS A 515 6.48 15.44 -28.74
C LYS A 515 6.58 16.74 -27.90
N ALA A 516 7.06 17.82 -28.53
CA ALA A 516 7.26 19.13 -27.93
C ALA A 516 7.05 20.24 -28.98
N LEU A 517 5.79 20.48 -29.31
CA LEU A 517 5.34 21.70 -30.00
C LEU A 517 4.31 22.39 -29.08
N ASP A 518 4.33 23.73 -29.05
CA ASP A 518 3.67 24.59 -28.05
C ASP A 518 2.31 24.04 -27.60
N SER A 519 2.10 23.84 -26.29
CA SER A 519 0.77 23.52 -25.75
C SER A 519 0.09 24.79 -25.29
N THR A 520 -1.05 25.14 -25.88
CA THR A 520 -1.86 26.28 -25.42
C THR A 520 -3.04 25.79 -24.57
N LYS A 521 -3.72 26.72 -23.92
CA LYS A 521 -5.00 26.47 -23.25
C LYS A 521 -6.05 27.45 -23.73
N THR A 522 -7.29 26.99 -23.81
CA THR A 522 -8.41 27.87 -24.14
C THR A 522 -8.69 28.90 -23.05
N ASP A 523 -9.03 30.12 -23.47
CA ASP A 523 -9.44 31.20 -22.56
C ASP A 523 -10.85 30.99 -21.99
N ALA A 524 -11.33 31.94 -21.18
CA ALA A 524 -12.68 31.89 -20.59
C ALA A 524 -13.83 31.96 -21.62
N GLN A 525 -13.52 32.26 -22.89
CA GLN A 525 -14.42 32.24 -24.03
C GLN A 525 -14.13 31.05 -24.96
N GLY A 526 -13.43 30.02 -24.47
CA GLY A 526 -13.07 28.80 -25.21
C GLY A 526 -12.09 29.02 -26.37
N ARG A 527 -11.57 30.24 -26.55
CA ARG A 527 -10.73 30.60 -27.69
C ARG A 527 -9.30 30.16 -27.43
N PHE A 528 -8.64 29.71 -28.49
CA PHE A 528 -7.21 29.49 -28.52
C PHE A 528 -6.60 30.14 -29.75
N ALA A 529 -5.36 30.59 -29.60
CA ALA A 529 -4.54 31.07 -30.68
C ALA A 529 -3.12 30.54 -30.48
N PHE A 530 -2.52 30.05 -31.56
CA PHE A 530 -1.09 29.81 -31.62
C PHE A 530 -0.42 31.05 -32.25
N PRO A 531 0.25 31.90 -31.45
CA PRO A 531 0.85 33.12 -31.97
C PRO A 531 2.04 32.82 -32.88
N THR A 532 2.29 33.68 -33.87
CA THR A 532 3.59 33.70 -34.56
C THR A 532 4.71 33.93 -33.56
N ARG A 533 5.56 32.92 -33.39
CA ARG A 533 6.87 33.05 -32.75
C ARG A 533 7.93 32.64 -33.75
N ASN A 534 8.86 33.54 -34.08
CA ASN A 534 10.08 33.16 -34.79
C ASN A 534 11.01 32.39 -33.84
N ARG A 535 10.72 31.10 -33.64
CA ARG A 535 11.53 30.16 -32.84
C ARG A 535 11.53 28.77 -33.50
N PRO A 536 12.58 27.95 -33.32
CA PRO A 536 12.51 26.53 -33.65
C PRO A 536 11.34 25.87 -32.91
N GLY A 537 10.54 25.05 -33.60
CA GLY A 537 9.31 24.48 -33.03
C GLY A 537 8.07 25.38 -33.10
N SER A 538 8.08 26.45 -33.90
CA SER A 538 6.86 27.18 -34.26
C SER A 538 6.06 26.48 -35.36
N LEU A 539 4.75 26.77 -35.41
CA LEU A 539 3.92 26.42 -36.56
C LEU A 539 4.48 27.06 -37.85
N GLN A 540 4.30 26.37 -38.98
CA GLN A 540 4.78 26.78 -40.30
C GLN A 540 3.60 26.85 -41.27
N SER A 541 3.47 27.98 -41.96
CA SER A 541 2.47 28.17 -43.02
C SER A 541 2.65 27.11 -44.13
N GLY A 542 1.54 26.55 -44.62
CA GLY A 542 1.48 25.50 -45.64
C GLY A 542 1.76 24.08 -45.15
N ARG A 543 2.00 23.85 -43.85
CA ARG A 543 2.28 22.53 -43.28
C ARG A 543 1.07 22.00 -42.50
N ALA A 544 0.82 20.70 -42.63
CA ALA A 544 -0.23 19.98 -41.90
C ALA A 544 0.21 19.66 -40.47
N TYR A 545 -0.73 19.76 -39.52
CA TYR A 545 -0.53 19.52 -38.10
C TYR A 545 -1.73 18.77 -37.53
N ASP A 546 -1.47 17.75 -36.70
CA ASP A 546 -2.54 17.12 -35.94
C ASP A 546 -2.64 17.84 -34.59
N LEU A 547 -3.86 18.16 -34.17
CA LEU A 547 -4.13 18.91 -32.93
C LEU A 547 -4.94 18.05 -31.97
N THR A 548 -4.36 17.71 -30.82
CA THR A 548 -5.03 16.96 -29.76
C THR A 548 -5.58 17.91 -28.71
N PHE A 549 -6.89 17.90 -28.55
CA PHE A 549 -7.66 18.68 -27.60
C PHE A 549 -8.01 17.81 -26.40
N ALA A 550 -7.44 18.11 -25.23
CA ALA A 550 -7.56 17.31 -24.02
C ALA A 550 -7.95 18.18 -22.81
N LEU A 551 -9.05 17.79 -22.16
CA LEU A 551 -9.45 18.26 -20.84
C LEU A 551 -10.03 17.06 -20.10
N SER A 552 -9.72 16.88 -18.81
CA SER A 552 -10.09 15.68 -18.03
C SER A 552 -11.60 15.41 -17.96
N GLU A 553 -12.42 16.43 -18.23
CA GLU A 553 -13.88 16.38 -18.24
C GLU A 553 -14.49 15.99 -19.60
N TYR A 554 -13.67 15.88 -20.65
CA TYR A 554 -14.06 15.72 -22.04
C TYR A 554 -13.32 14.56 -22.71
N ARG A 555 -13.93 13.95 -23.72
CA ARG A 555 -13.24 12.95 -24.55
C ARG A 555 -12.12 13.67 -25.32
N PRO A 556 -10.87 13.21 -25.23
CA PRO A 556 -9.80 13.71 -26.07
C PRO A 556 -10.22 13.61 -27.54
N LYS A 557 -9.98 14.67 -28.30
CA LYS A 557 -10.28 14.74 -29.72
C LYS A 557 -9.04 15.17 -30.46
N SER A 558 -8.63 14.39 -31.45
CA SER A 558 -7.62 14.82 -32.41
C SER A 558 -8.31 15.40 -33.64
N VAL A 559 -7.73 16.45 -34.21
CA VAL A 559 -8.10 17.02 -35.51
C VAL A 559 -6.84 16.97 -36.35
N ASP A 560 -6.83 16.07 -37.32
CA ASP A 560 -5.65 15.76 -38.11
C ASP A 560 -5.58 16.67 -39.36
N ASP A 561 -4.40 16.77 -39.98
CA ASP A 561 -4.16 17.54 -41.22
C ASP A 561 -4.55 19.04 -41.18
N VAL A 562 -4.43 19.70 -40.01
CA VAL A 562 -4.71 21.15 -39.88
C VAL A 562 -3.60 21.98 -40.52
N ILE A 563 -3.89 22.58 -41.68
CA ILE A 563 -2.93 23.39 -42.44
C ILE A 563 -3.04 24.86 -42.05
N ALA A 564 -1.95 25.45 -41.55
CA ALA A 564 -1.85 26.89 -41.35
C ALA A 564 -1.66 27.67 -42.68
N PRO A 565 -2.20 28.89 -42.85
CA PRO A 565 -3.13 29.57 -41.97
C PRO A 565 -4.57 29.10 -42.22
N ASN A 566 -5.20 28.52 -41.21
CA ASN A 566 -6.63 28.25 -41.22
C ASN A 566 -7.30 29.26 -40.29
N VAL A 567 -8.20 30.08 -40.83
CA VAL A 567 -8.50 31.41 -40.27
C VAL A 567 -9.33 31.38 -38.99
N ASP A 568 -10.14 30.34 -38.77
CA ASP A 568 -10.79 30.07 -37.47
C ASP A 568 -11.31 28.61 -37.46
N MET A 569 -11.03 27.82 -36.42
CA MET A 569 -11.52 26.44 -36.29
C MET A 569 -12.42 26.24 -35.06
N GLU A 570 -13.68 25.88 -35.29
CA GLU A 570 -14.60 25.47 -34.21
C GLU A 570 -14.40 23.98 -33.89
N VAL A 571 -13.95 23.68 -32.67
CA VAL A 571 -13.66 22.31 -32.22
C VAL A 571 -14.65 21.88 -31.17
N GLU A 572 -15.61 21.09 -31.60
CA GLU A 572 -16.58 20.48 -30.69
C GLU A 572 -15.94 19.35 -29.86
N LEU A 573 -15.74 19.56 -28.55
CA LEU A 573 -15.39 18.49 -27.62
C LEU A 573 -16.63 17.82 -27.04
N VAL A 574 -16.63 16.48 -27.05
CA VAL A 574 -17.71 15.67 -26.46
C VAL A 574 -17.44 15.52 -24.96
N PRO A 575 -18.26 16.07 -24.06
CA PRO A 575 -18.05 15.90 -22.61
C PRO A 575 -18.15 14.42 -22.23
N LEU A 576 -17.23 13.95 -21.38
CA LEU A 576 -17.30 12.59 -20.84
C LEU A 576 -18.64 12.40 -20.12
N GLY A 577 -19.19 11.20 -20.24
CA GLY A 577 -20.46 10.89 -19.60
C GLY A 577 -20.20 10.36 -18.21
N VAL A 578 -20.87 10.95 -17.21
CA VAL A 578 -21.14 10.20 -15.98
C VAL A 578 -21.88 8.93 -16.37
N THR A 579 -21.25 7.80 -16.05
CA THR A 579 -21.81 6.45 -16.22
C THR A 579 -23.09 6.31 -15.40
N ARG A 580 -23.95 5.38 -15.81
CA ARG A 580 -25.20 5.08 -15.11
C ARG A 580 -24.89 4.63 -13.67
N PRO A 581 -25.42 5.28 -12.62
CA PRO A 581 -25.14 4.86 -11.25
C PRO A 581 -25.54 3.40 -11.02
N GLY A 582 -24.79 2.73 -10.15
CA GLY A 582 -25.14 1.40 -9.66
C GLY A 582 -26.55 1.37 -9.07
N ARG A 583 -27.19 0.20 -9.08
CA ARG A 583 -28.56 0.06 -8.57
C ARG A 583 -28.61 0.48 -7.10
N PRO A 584 -29.41 1.47 -6.70
CA PRO A 584 -29.58 1.84 -5.31
C PRO A 584 -30.22 0.71 -4.51
N ILE A 585 -29.77 0.56 -3.27
CA ILE A 585 -30.45 -0.20 -2.24
C ILE A 585 -31.41 0.77 -1.54
N ALA A 586 -32.70 0.46 -1.55
CA ALA A 586 -33.69 1.18 -0.77
C ALA A 586 -34.12 0.34 0.43
N ARG A 587 -34.00 0.91 1.63
CA ARG A 587 -34.42 0.31 2.88
C ARG A 587 -35.59 1.14 3.43
N SER A 588 -36.79 0.56 3.42
CA SER A 588 -37.99 1.17 4.00
C SER A 588 -37.84 1.27 5.52
N GLY A 589 -37.82 2.49 6.06
CA GLY A 589 -37.82 2.78 7.49
C GLY A 589 -39.17 3.33 7.98
N PRO A 590 -39.35 3.50 9.31
CA PRO A 590 -40.67 3.80 9.90
C PRO A 590 -41.24 5.18 9.56
N ARG A 591 -40.38 6.13 9.15
CA ARG A 591 -40.71 7.51 8.75
C ARG A 591 -39.79 8.04 7.65
N SER A 592 -39.15 7.15 6.90
CA SER A 592 -38.26 7.51 5.81
C SER A 592 -37.96 6.32 4.92
N VAL A 593 -37.53 6.56 3.69
CA VAL A 593 -36.81 5.55 2.90
C VAL A 593 -35.33 5.92 2.90
N TYR A 594 -34.48 5.03 3.40
CA TYR A 594 -33.04 5.16 3.28
C TYR A 594 -32.60 4.64 1.92
N LEU A 595 -31.77 5.41 1.22
CA LEU A 595 -31.23 5.08 -0.09
C LEU A 595 -29.71 5.12 0.01
N GLU A 596 -29.07 4.08 -0.47
CA GLU A 596 -27.62 3.96 -0.58
C GLU A 596 -27.30 3.43 -1.99
N TRP A 597 -26.23 3.93 -2.62
CA TRP A 597 -25.79 3.43 -3.93
C TRP A 597 -24.26 3.43 -4.02
N PRO A 598 -23.65 2.56 -4.86
CA PRO A 598 -22.20 2.58 -5.05
C PRO A 598 -21.69 3.94 -5.55
N SER A 599 -20.55 4.39 -5.02
CA SER A 599 -19.85 5.56 -5.53
C SER A 599 -19.48 5.37 -7.00
N ASN A 600 -19.68 6.41 -7.81
CA ASN A 600 -19.45 6.33 -9.24
C ASN A 600 -18.02 6.82 -9.52
N PRO A 601 -17.11 6.00 -10.09
CA PRO A 601 -15.66 6.26 -10.07
C PRO A 601 -15.18 7.32 -11.11
N GLU A 602 -16.03 8.27 -11.49
CA GLU A 602 -15.84 9.17 -12.63
C GLU A 602 -15.45 10.60 -12.20
N TYR A 603 -14.45 11.19 -12.87
CA TYR A 603 -13.86 12.49 -12.50
C TYR A 603 -14.74 13.72 -12.79
N ASN A 604 -15.83 13.62 -13.56
CA ASN A 604 -16.77 14.70 -13.87
C ASN A 604 -18.14 14.52 -13.15
N LEU A 605 -18.12 13.87 -11.98
CA LEU A 605 -19.28 13.74 -11.11
C LEU A 605 -19.40 14.99 -10.21
N LYS A 606 -20.41 15.83 -10.45
CA LYS A 606 -20.77 16.93 -9.54
C LYS A 606 -21.55 16.43 -8.31
N GLY A 607 -22.17 15.26 -8.43
CA GLY A 607 -22.89 14.54 -7.38
C GLY A 607 -24.14 13.86 -7.94
N TYR A 608 -25.16 13.63 -7.12
CA TYR A 608 -26.35 12.86 -7.49
C TYR A 608 -27.66 13.62 -7.28
N ASN A 609 -28.64 13.30 -8.12
CA ASN A 609 -30.05 13.55 -7.88
C ASN A 609 -30.80 12.24 -7.58
N VAL A 610 -31.74 12.33 -6.67
CA VAL A 610 -32.66 11.26 -6.29
C VAL A 610 -34.02 11.57 -6.90
N TRP A 611 -34.51 10.66 -7.74
CA TRP A 611 -35.83 10.73 -8.36
C TRP A 611 -36.74 9.68 -7.74
N ARG A 612 -37.96 10.10 -7.39
CA ARG A 612 -39.00 9.27 -6.77
C ARG A 612 -40.26 9.31 -7.61
N THR A 613 -40.78 8.13 -7.96
CA THR A 613 -42.04 7.96 -8.69
C THR A 613 -43.01 7.20 -7.80
N VAL A 614 -44.28 7.60 -7.72
CA VAL A 614 -45.31 6.76 -7.07
C VAL A 614 -45.55 5.52 -7.92
N SER A 615 -45.73 4.36 -7.30
CA SER A 615 -46.10 3.12 -7.98
C SER A 615 -47.24 2.38 -7.30
N ASP A 616 -47.77 1.36 -7.97
CA ASP A 616 -48.65 0.37 -7.36
C ASP A 616 -47.86 -0.72 -6.60
N ALA A 617 -48.59 -1.68 -6.03
CA ALA A 617 -48.00 -2.83 -5.33
C ALA A 617 -47.20 -3.78 -6.25
N ALA A 618 -47.48 -3.81 -7.56
CA ALA A 618 -46.71 -4.59 -8.53
C ALA A 618 -45.41 -3.89 -8.97
N GLY A 619 -45.27 -2.59 -8.69
CA GLY A 619 -44.14 -1.77 -9.15
C GLY A 619 -44.39 -1.06 -10.47
N THR A 620 -45.64 -0.94 -10.93
CA THR A 620 -46.01 -0.12 -12.08
C THR A 620 -45.96 1.36 -11.70
N PRO A 621 -45.24 2.24 -12.42
CA PRO A 621 -45.27 3.68 -12.17
C PRO A 621 -46.67 4.27 -12.39
N LEU A 622 -47.14 5.09 -11.45
CA LEU A 622 -48.47 5.75 -11.46
C LEU A 622 -48.40 7.27 -11.77
N GLY A 623 -47.24 7.76 -12.24
CA GLY A 623 -47.02 9.16 -12.60
C GLY A 623 -45.58 9.41 -13.04
N ASP A 624 -45.23 10.67 -13.27
CA ASP A 624 -43.87 11.07 -13.65
C ASP A 624 -42.90 11.09 -12.45
N PRO A 625 -41.59 10.81 -12.65
CA PRO A 625 -40.59 10.89 -11.59
C PRO A 625 -40.39 12.32 -11.07
N LEU A 626 -40.39 12.49 -9.75
CA LEU A 626 -40.14 13.75 -9.05
C LEU A 626 -38.76 13.73 -8.40
N LYS A 627 -37.93 14.74 -8.67
CA LYS A 627 -36.68 14.98 -7.92
C LYS A 627 -36.99 15.40 -6.48
N ILE A 628 -36.32 14.80 -5.51
CA ILE A 628 -36.60 15.03 -4.06
C ILE A 628 -35.43 15.65 -3.28
N ASN A 629 -34.24 15.77 -3.87
CA ASN A 629 -33.09 16.46 -3.27
C ASN A 629 -32.96 17.89 -3.84
N GLY A 630 -33.79 18.82 -3.37
CA GLY A 630 -33.83 20.21 -3.86
C GLY A 630 -34.97 20.49 -4.85
N ASN A 631 -34.92 21.64 -5.53
CA ASN A 631 -35.96 22.08 -6.45
C ASN A 631 -36.08 21.14 -7.67
N SER A 632 -37.30 20.70 -7.98
CA SER A 632 -37.58 19.80 -9.12
C SER A 632 -37.50 20.49 -10.48
N GLY A 633 -37.60 21.83 -10.52
CA GLY A 633 -37.43 22.61 -11.74
C GLY A 633 -35.98 22.90 -12.14
N ASP A 634 -35.01 22.65 -11.24
CA ASP A 634 -33.58 22.83 -11.51
C ASP A 634 -32.80 21.56 -11.14
N ILE A 635 -32.24 20.92 -12.15
CA ILE A 635 -31.46 19.69 -11.99
C ILE A 635 -30.17 19.91 -11.20
N TYR A 636 -29.65 21.14 -11.07
CA TYR A 636 -28.41 21.44 -10.34
C TYR A 636 -28.58 21.92 -8.90
N ASP A 637 -29.81 22.22 -8.45
CA ASP A 637 -30.09 22.60 -7.06
C ASP A 637 -30.06 21.37 -6.13
N GLY A 638 -29.54 21.48 -4.91
CA GLY A 638 -29.58 20.39 -3.90
C GLY A 638 -28.85 19.08 -4.25
N ILE A 639 -27.91 19.09 -5.20
CA ILE A 639 -27.09 17.90 -5.57
C ILE A 639 -26.40 17.30 -4.33
N LEU A 640 -26.43 15.97 -4.22
CA LEU A 640 -25.76 15.22 -3.16
C LEU A 640 -24.33 14.86 -3.55
N THR A 641 -23.34 15.19 -2.72
CA THR A 641 -21.94 14.78 -2.92
C THR A 641 -21.62 13.40 -2.32
N GLY A 642 -22.47 12.91 -1.42
CA GLY A 642 -22.38 11.56 -0.85
C GLY A 642 -23.21 10.53 -1.62
N THR A 643 -23.06 9.27 -1.23
CA THR A 643 -23.70 8.08 -1.81
C THR A 643 -24.98 7.63 -1.09
N GLU A 644 -25.50 8.48 -0.20
CA GLU A 644 -26.59 8.17 0.72
C GLU A 644 -27.63 9.29 0.71
N PHE A 645 -28.91 8.93 0.84
CA PHE A 645 -30.01 9.88 0.99
C PHE A 645 -31.14 9.31 1.84
N VAL A 646 -31.82 10.18 2.59
CA VAL A 646 -32.95 9.79 3.45
C VAL A 646 -34.19 10.57 3.02
N ASP A 647 -35.11 9.90 2.33
CA ASP A 647 -36.38 10.49 1.97
C ASP A 647 -37.37 10.44 3.15
N THR A 648 -37.43 11.53 3.91
CA THR A 648 -38.39 11.76 5.00
C THR A 648 -39.74 12.31 4.52
N THR A 649 -39.93 12.52 3.22
CA THR A 649 -41.09 13.22 2.62
C THR A 649 -42.07 12.29 1.92
N ALA A 650 -41.76 10.99 1.83
CA ALA A 650 -42.59 10.01 1.16
C ALA A 650 -43.93 9.79 1.90
N ALA A 651 -44.99 9.58 1.12
CA ALA A 651 -46.36 9.53 1.62
C ALA A 651 -46.74 8.15 2.17
N ARG A 652 -47.52 8.15 3.25
CA ARG A 652 -47.91 6.95 4.02
C ARG A 652 -48.60 5.88 3.14
N SER A 653 -48.24 4.61 3.38
CA SER A 653 -48.86 3.44 2.71
C SER A 653 -48.87 3.56 1.19
N THR A 654 -47.79 4.10 0.63
CA THR A 654 -47.61 4.33 -0.80
C THR A 654 -46.31 3.68 -1.25
N TYR A 655 -46.36 2.96 -2.37
CA TYR A 655 -45.18 2.42 -3.02
C TYR A 655 -44.47 3.49 -3.83
N PHE A 656 -43.15 3.44 -3.79
CA PHE A 656 -42.28 4.37 -4.50
C PHE A 656 -41.21 3.61 -5.27
N ILE A 657 -40.90 4.10 -6.47
CA ILE A 657 -39.74 3.70 -7.24
C ILE A 657 -38.71 4.82 -7.15
N TYR A 658 -37.54 4.49 -6.64
CA TYR A 658 -36.40 5.40 -6.58
C TYR A 658 -35.40 5.07 -7.68
N THR A 659 -34.86 6.11 -8.30
CA THR A 659 -33.72 6.02 -9.23
C THR A 659 -32.73 7.13 -8.92
N ILE A 660 -31.44 6.80 -9.00
CA ILE A 660 -30.35 7.75 -8.76
C ILE A 660 -29.81 8.21 -10.11
N GLN A 661 -29.71 9.52 -10.31
CA GLN A 661 -29.12 10.11 -11.51
C GLN A 661 -27.81 10.80 -11.12
N ALA A 662 -26.69 10.37 -11.70
CA ALA A 662 -25.43 11.10 -11.56
C ALA A 662 -25.49 12.40 -12.37
N ILE A 663 -25.15 13.52 -11.73
CA ILE A 663 -25.17 14.85 -12.30
C ILE A 663 -23.75 15.25 -12.68
N SER A 664 -23.59 15.64 -13.94
CA SER A 664 -22.32 16.14 -14.50
C SER A 664 -22.00 17.55 -14.02
N GLY A 665 -20.78 18.04 -14.31
CA GLY A 665 -20.47 19.47 -14.34
C GLY A 665 -21.42 20.27 -15.24
N ALA A 666 -21.39 21.61 -15.10
CA ALA A 666 -22.37 22.52 -15.71
C ALA A 666 -22.46 22.47 -17.24
N ASP A 667 -21.41 21.97 -17.91
CA ASP A 667 -21.29 21.98 -19.36
C ASP A 667 -22.03 20.83 -20.06
N ARG A 668 -22.48 19.80 -19.34
CA ARG A 668 -23.25 18.68 -19.92
C ARG A 668 -24.68 18.69 -19.39
N PRO A 669 -25.72 18.82 -20.24
CA PRO A 669 -27.10 18.75 -19.81
C PRO A 669 -27.39 17.42 -19.13
N SER A 670 -27.73 17.46 -17.84
CA SER A 670 -27.91 16.24 -17.02
C SER A 670 -29.08 15.37 -17.49
N VAL A 671 -29.96 15.91 -18.34
CA VAL A 671 -30.99 15.15 -19.10
C VAL A 671 -30.43 13.99 -19.95
N HIS A 672 -29.11 13.96 -20.20
CA HIS A 672 -28.42 12.85 -20.89
C HIS A 672 -27.62 11.92 -19.95
N SER A 673 -27.83 12.00 -18.64
CA SER A 673 -27.35 11.00 -17.69
C SER A 673 -28.47 10.00 -17.40
N MET A 674 -28.23 8.72 -17.68
CA MET A 674 -29.21 7.67 -17.38
C MET A 674 -29.32 7.50 -15.87
N ALA A 675 -30.53 7.62 -15.34
CA ALA A 675 -30.80 7.24 -13.96
C ALA A 675 -30.57 5.73 -13.79
N SER A 676 -30.22 5.30 -12.58
CA SER A 676 -29.93 3.91 -12.20
C SER A 676 -31.03 2.92 -12.61
N GLU A 677 -30.75 1.62 -12.47
CA GLU A 677 -31.86 0.66 -12.38
C GLU A 677 -32.80 1.06 -11.22
N PRO A 678 -34.13 0.97 -11.39
CA PRO A 678 -35.07 1.31 -10.34
C PRO A 678 -35.00 0.34 -9.16
N VAL A 679 -35.23 0.89 -7.97
CA VAL A 679 -35.51 0.12 -6.76
C VAL A 679 -36.88 0.51 -6.23
N LYS A 680 -37.71 -0.49 -5.93
CA LYS A 680 -39.02 -0.29 -5.30
C LYS A 680 -38.83 -0.28 -3.79
N ALA A 681 -39.46 0.67 -3.11
CA ALA A 681 -39.62 0.72 -1.67
C ALA A 681 -41.04 1.16 -1.31
N GLU A 682 -41.35 1.17 -0.03
CA GLU A 682 -42.67 1.55 0.49
C GLU A 682 -42.48 2.43 1.72
N TYR A 683 -43.25 3.51 1.84
CA TYR A 683 -43.25 4.30 3.06
C TYR A 683 -44.19 3.66 4.09
N LEU A 684 -43.64 2.65 4.75
CA LEU A 684 -44.32 1.87 5.78
C LEU A 684 -44.57 2.75 7.01
N THR A 685 -45.84 3.05 7.31
CA THR A 685 -46.19 3.81 8.52
C THR A 685 -46.39 2.86 9.69
N LEU A 686 -45.33 2.65 10.47
CA LEU A 686 -45.40 2.10 11.82
C LEU A 686 -44.78 3.13 12.77
N TYR A 687 -45.56 3.58 13.76
CA TYR A 687 -45.32 4.85 14.45
C TYR A 687 -44.86 4.65 15.90
N PHE A 688 -43.55 4.71 16.15
CA PHE A 688 -43.00 4.68 17.52
C PHE A 688 -42.10 5.91 17.78
N PRO A 689 -42.27 6.63 18.89
CA PRO A 689 -41.51 7.85 19.19
C PRO A 689 -40.19 7.57 19.93
N ASP A 690 -39.17 8.36 19.61
CA ASP A 690 -37.95 8.69 20.36
C ASP A 690 -37.38 7.64 21.32
N ILE A 691 -36.42 6.84 20.83
CA ILE A 691 -35.45 6.13 21.67
C ILE A 691 -34.04 6.48 21.15
N ALA A 692 -33.22 7.06 22.02
CA ALA A 692 -31.83 7.39 21.72
C ALA A 692 -30.91 6.23 22.09
N VAL A 693 -30.13 5.73 21.11
CA VAL A 693 -28.83 5.02 21.28
C VAL A 693 -28.91 3.66 22.03
N ARG A 694 -28.62 2.47 21.45
CA ARG A 694 -28.16 2.05 20.11
C ARG A 694 -28.63 0.59 19.89
N GLU A 695 -29.58 0.38 18.97
CA GLU A 695 -29.91 -0.84 18.18
C GLU A 695 -29.61 -2.24 18.77
N ARG A 696 -30.59 -3.14 18.93
CA ARG A 696 -31.44 -3.70 17.84
C ARG A 696 -32.94 -3.69 18.19
N SER A 697 -33.80 -3.67 17.17
CA SER A 697 -35.27 -3.62 17.32
C SER A 697 -35.96 -4.92 16.91
N LEU A 698 -37.06 -5.27 17.61
CA LEU A 698 -37.98 -6.34 17.23
C LEU A 698 -38.90 -5.85 16.10
N TYR A 699 -39.15 -6.66 15.06
CA TYR A 699 -39.99 -6.27 13.93
C TYR A 699 -41.26 -7.11 13.87
N LEU A 700 -42.40 -6.46 14.10
CA LEU A 700 -43.73 -7.08 13.96
C LEU A 700 -44.09 -7.12 12.47
N TRP A 701 -44.35 -8.30 11.92
CA TRP A 701 -44.72 -8.48 10.52
C TRP A 701 -46.23 -8.36 10.34
N GLU A 702 -46.67 -8.36 9.09
CA GLU A 702 -47.98 -7.85 8.64
C GLU A 702 -49.18 -8.58 9.28
N ARG A 703 -50.20 -7.83 9.70
CA ARG A 703 -51.43 -8.39 10.29
C ARG A 703 -52.56 -8.46 9.26
N VAL A 704 -52.93 -9.66 8.84
CA VAL A 704 -54.23 -9.90 8.17
C VAL A 704 -55.32 -9.99 9.24
N PRO A 705 -56.45 -9.26 9.14
CA PRO A 705 -57.51 -9.31 10.15
C PRO A 705 -58.15 -10.70 10.26
N GLY A 706 -57.83 -11.41 11.35
CA GLY A 706 -58.33 -12.76 11.64
C GLY A 706 -57.26 -13.85 11.74
N GLU A 707 -56.00 -13.55 11.41
CA GLU A 707 -54.87 -14.48 11.49
C GLU A 707 -53.88 -14.10 12.61
N PRO A 708 -53.09 -15.06 13.13
CA PRO A 708 -52.11 -14.81 14.19
C PRO A 708 -51.00 -13.84 13.72
N SER A 709 -50.48 -13.04 14.66
CA SER A 709 -49.50 -11.99 14.36
C SER A 709 -48.08 -12.52 14.49
N TRP A 710 -47.36 -12.53 13.36
CA TRP A 710 -45.97 -12.98 13.28
C TRP A 710 -44.98 -11.88 13.66
N CYS A 711 -43.93 -12.26 14.39
CA CYS A 711 -42.83 -11.38 14.77
C CYS A 711 -41.50 -11.94 14.28
N ARG A 712 -40.72 -11.13 13.55
CA ARG A 712 -39.35 -11.47 13.12
C ARG A 712 -38.35 -11.10 14.20
N ILE A 713 -37.56 -12.08 14.61
CA ILE A 713 -36.46 -12.00 15.56
C ILE A 713 -35.17 -12.39 14.82
N PRO A 714 -34.29 -11.43 14.45
CA PRO A 714 -33.02 -11.74 13.82
C PRO A 714 -32.00 -12.23 14.86
N ILE A 715 -31.40 -13.39 14.60
CA ILE A 715 -30.24 -13.94 15.32
C ILE A 715 -29.00 -13.49 14.53
N SER A 716 -28.18 -12.58 15.06
CA SER A 716 -27.05 -11.96 14.32
C SER A 716 -25.73 -11.95 15.09
N SER A 717 -24.64 -12.38 14.45
CA SER A 717 -23.28 -12.26 14.96
C SER A 717 -22.57 -11.00 14.43
N LYS A 718 -21.74 -10.38 15.27
CA LYS A 718 -20.83 -9.29 14.86
C LYS A 718 -19.55 -9.80 14.18
N CYS A 719 -19.20 -11.07 14.38
CA CYS A 719 -18.08 -11.74 13.73
C CYS A 719 -18.28 -13.26 13.87
N ALA A 720 -18.46 -13.94 12.75
CA ALA A 720 -18.25 -15.37 12.60
C ALA A 720 -16.90 -15.52 11.89
N TYR A 721 -15.98 -16.29 12.48
CA TYR A 721 -14.67 -16.56 11.91
C TYR A 721 -14.24 -17.97 12.30
N ASP A 722 -13.93 -18.79 11.30
CA ASP A 722 -13.40 -20.16 11.45
C ASP A 722 -14.31 -21.15 12.22
N ILE A 723 -15.61 -20.91 12.26
CA ILE A 723 -16.59 -21.79 12.92
C ILE A 723 -16.91 -22.99 12.01
N SER A 724 -16.61 -24.20 12.47
CA SER A 724 -16.92 -25.44 11.73
C SER A 724 -18.43 -25.63 11.54
N THR A 725 -18.85 -25.95 10.32
CA THR A 725 -20.26 -26.25 9.98
C THR A 725 -20.68 -27.69 10.30
N SER A 726 -19.79 -28.53 10.81
CA SER A 726 -20.05 -29.97 10.99
C SER A 726 -20.98 -30.33 12.15
N GLY A 727 -21.23 -29.41 13.08
CA GLY A 727 -22.05 -29.66 14.27
C GLY A 727 -22.42 -28.39 15.02
N ILE A 728 -22.93 -27.36 14.35
CA ILE A 728 -23.25 -26.08 14.99
C ILE A 728 -24.54 -26.20 15.81
N GLN A 729 -24.48 -26.00 17.12
CA GLN A 729 -25.67 -25.72 17.93
C GLN A 729 -25.71 -24.25 18.35
N ILE A 730 -26.77 -23.55 17.95
CA ILE A 730 -27.14 -22.20 18.40
C ILE A 730 -28.16 -22.30 19.52
N VAL A 731 -27.95 -21.56 20.61
CA VAL A 731 -28.95 -21.36 21.68
C VAL A 731 -29.30 -19.88 21.79
N ALA A 732 -30.60 -19.56 21.88
CA ALA A 732 -31.09 -18.20 22.11
C ALA A 732 -32.29 -18.19 23.08
N GLN A 733 -32.26 -17.31 24.09
CA GLN A 733 -33.35 -17.11 25.03
C GLN A 733 -34.40 -16.12 24.48
N LEU A 734 -35.67 -16.46 24.62
CA LEU A 734 -36.83 -15.67 24.19
C LEU A 734 -37.88 -15.62 25.32
N PRO A 735 -38.56 -14.51 25.61
CA PRO A 735 -39.50 -14.44 26.75
C PRO A 735 -40.82 -15.19 26.49
N SER A 736 -41.11 -16.18 27.34
CA SER A 736 -42.30 -17.05 27.28
C SER A 736 -43.63 -16.31 27.48
N ALA A 737 -43.58 -15.13 28.09
CA ALA A 737 -44.73 -14.25 28.29
C ALA A 737 -45.23 -13.55 27.01
N LEU A 738 -44.38 -13.43 25.98
CA LEU A 738 -44.67 -12.68 24.76
C LEU A 738 -44.88 -13.57 23.52
N ILE A 739 -44.41 -14.82 23.56
CA ILE A 739 -44.47 -15.76 22.43
C ILE A 739 -45.50 -16.84 22.73
N ASP A 740 -46.37 -17.14 21.74
CA ASP A 740 -47.32 -18.22 21.85
C ASP A 740 -46.78 -19.47 21.15
N LEU A 741 -46.12 -20.32 21.92
CA LEU A 741 -45.86 -21.69 21.50
C LEU A 741 -47.15 -22.49 21.69
N GLY A 742 -47.89 -22.72 20.61
CA GLY A 742 -48.96 -23.70 20.58
C GLY A 742 -48.41 -25.12 20.72
N ALA A 743 -49.31 -26.10 20.74
CA ALA A 743 -48.97 -27.48 21.08
C ALA A 743 -48.33 -28.30 19.93
N ASN A 744 -47.99 -27.67 18.80
CA ASN A 744 -47.55 -28.34 17.56
C ASN A 744 -46.37 -27.59 16.90
N ASP A 745 -45.57 -28.29 16.11
CA ASP A 745 -44.32 -27.80 15.48
C ASP A 745 -44.49 -26.77 14.32
N GLU A 746 -45.66 -26.16 14.13
CA GLU A 746 -45.91 -25.14 13.09
C GLU A 746 -45.90 -23.68 13.61
N ASP A 747 -45.71 -23.46 14.91
CA ASP A 747 -45.84 -22.14 15.56
C ASP A 747 -44.56 -21.26 15.54
N PHE A 748 -43.45 -21.74 14.97
CA PHE A 748 -42.30 -20.92 14.64
C PHE A 748 -41.56 -21.39 13.38
N VAL A 749 -40.91 -20.46 12.68
CA VAL A 749 -40.14 -20.74 11.45
C VAL A 749 -38.73 -20.18 11.61
N VAL A 750 -37.71 -20.95 11.21
CA VAL A 750 -36.31 -20.52 11.20
C VAL A 750 -35.80 -20.52 9.75
N GLU A 751 -35.37 -19.36 9.25
CA GLU A 751 -34.76 -19.21 7.92
C GLU A 751 -33.26 -18.90 8.04
N PRO A 752 -32.37 -19.61 7.32
CA PRO A 752 -30.98 -19.19 7.16
C PRO A 752 -30.90 -17.89 6.35
N THR A 753 -29.83 -17.13 6.57
CA THR A 753 -29.59 -15.82 5.94
C THR A 753 -28.31 -15.83 5.12
N GLY A 754 -27.90 -14.70 4.53
CA GLY A 754 -26.73 -14.65 3.63
C GLY A 754 -25.42 -15.21 4.21
N VAL A 755 -25.24 -15.21 5.53
CA VAL A 755 -24.05 -15.78 6.21
C VAL A 755 -24.14 -17.31 6.39
N THR A 756 -25.36 -17.87 6.44
CA THR A 756 -25.61 -19.31 6.68
C THR A 756 -26.34 -19.99 5.50
N ALA A 757 -26.52 -19.29 4.39
CA ALA A 757 -27.24 -19.79 3.21
C ALA A 757 -26.59 -21.04 2.58
N SER A 758 -25.28 -21.23 2.82
CA SER A 758 -24.54 -22.44 2.42
C SER A 758 -24.90 -23.69 3.23
N VAL A 759 -25.46 -23.56 4.43
CA VAL A 759 -25.83 -24.69 5.32
C VAL A 759 -27.34 -24.97 5.35
N ALA A 760 -28.09 -24.46 4.38
CA ALA A 760 -29.56 -24.53 4.29
C ALA A 760 -30.16 -25.92 3.97
N GLY A 761 -29.39 -27.01 4.13
CA GLY A 761 -29.77 -28.36 3.72
C GLY A 761 -30.15 -29.34 4.84
N GLN A 762 -29.51 -29.22 6.02
CA GLN A 762 -29.68 -30.15 7.15
C GLN A 762 -29.52 -29.43 8.50
N TYR A 763 -30.60 -28.77 8.95
CA TYR A 763 -30.72 -28.29 10.31
C TYR A 763 -32.02 -28.78 10.96
N ASP A 764 -31.99 -28.91 12.28
CA ASP A 764 -33.15 -29.14 13.13
C ASP A 764 -33.28 -27.96 14.09
N ALA A 765 -34.49 -27.57 14.45
CA ALA A 765 -34.74 -26.45 15.33
C ALA A 765 -35.93 -26.73 16.24
N PHE A 766 -35.75 -26.49 17.54
CA PHE A 766 -36.78 -26.72 18.55
C PHE A 766 -36.71 -25.67 19.65
N ILE A 767 -37.87 -25.29 20.20
CA ILE A 767 -37.95 -24.38 21.34
C ILE A 767 -38.46 -25.17 22.54
N ILE A 768 -37.75 -25.09 23.67
CA ILE A 768 -38.18 -25.65 24.95
C ILE A 768 -38.22 -24.55 26.02
N PRO A 769 -39.18 -24.57 26.95
CA PRO A 769 -39.14 -23.69 28.13
C PRO A 769 -37.85 -23.88 28.91
N ASP A 770 -37.25 -22.79 29.38
CA ASP A 770 -36.10 -22.89 30.27
C ASP A 770 -36.54 -23.50 31.61
N SER A 771 -35.82 -24.53 32.06
CA SER A 771 -36.19 -25.32 33.24
C SER A 771 -35.93 -24.62 34.57
N GLU A 772 -35.02 -23.64 34.58
CA GLU A 772 -34.68 -22.86 35.77
C GLU A 772 -35.37 -21.48 35.74
N HIS A 773 -35.60 -20.94 34.54
CA HIS A 773 -36.25 -19.64 34.30
C HIS A 773 -37.49 -19.76 33.38
N PRO A 774 -38.64 -20.26 33.86
CA PRO A 774 -39.84 -20.52 33.03
C PRO A 774 -40.45 -19.27 32.36
N GLU A 775 -40.03 -18.06 32.74
CA GLU A 775 -40.26 -16.80 32.02
C GLU A 775 -39.54 -16.71 30.66
N PHE A 776 -38.63 -17.64 30.35
CA PHE A 776 -37.90 -17.74 29.09
C PHE A 776 -38.11 -19.10 28.39
N LEU A 777 -37.80 -19.08 27.10
CA LEU A 777 -37.84 -20.17 26.14
C LEU A 777 -36.46 -20.24 25.48
N ASN A 778 -35.82 -21.40 25.52
CA ASN A 778 -34.57 -21.66 24.83
C ASN A 778 -34.88 -22.21 23.43
N LEU A 779 -34.63 -21.40 22.40
CA LEU A 779 -34.55 -21.88 21.02
C LEU A 779 -33.18 -22.53 20.80
N TYR A 780 -33.22 -23.76 20.32
CA TYR A 780 -32.06 -24.49 19.81
C TYR A 780 -32.16 -24.59 18.29
N VAL A 781 -31.07 -24.31 17.58
CA VAL A 781 -30.91 -24.61 16.15
C VAL A 781 -29.64 -25.44 16.00
N ILE A 782 -29.77 -26.70 15.59
CA ILE A 782 -28.67 -27.65 15.43
C ILE A 782 -28.47 -27.91 13.93
N ASN A 783 -27.25 -27.79 13.42
CA ASN A 783 -26.92 -28.00 12.01
C ASN A 783 -25.76 -29.00 11.87
N ALA A 784 -25.93 -29.96 10.96
CA ALA A 784 -24.91 -30.94 10.62
C ALA A 784 -24.62 -30.89 9.11
N SER A 785 -23.60 -30.11 8.71
CA SER A 785 -23.07 -30.15 7.35
C SER A 785 -22.05 -31.27 7.17
N ALA A 786 -22.23 -32.09 6.13
CA ALA A 786 -21.25 -33.12 5.76
C ALA A 786 -19.95 -32.56 5.15
N GLU A 787 -19.91 -31.28 4.77
CA GLU A 787 -18.73 -30.61 4.24
C GLU A 787 -18.27 -29.51 5.22
N GLY A 788 -17.04 -29.65 5.71
CA GLY A 788 -16.43 -28.76 6.72
C GLY A 788 -15.84 -27.50 6.11
N VAL A 789 -16.71 -26.57 5.69
CA VAL A 789 -16.32 -25.24 5.21
C VAL A 789 -16.59 -24.24 6.34
N PRO A 790 -15.57 -23.56 6.91
CA PRO A 790 -15.82 -22.69 8.06
C PRO A 790 -16.67 -21.46 7.70
N LEU A 791 -17.49 -20.99 8.65
CA LEU A 791 -18.26 -19.76 8.48
C LEU A 791 -17.39 -18.52 8.68
N TYR A 792 -17.44 -17.59 7.73
CA TYR A 792 -16.78 -16.28 7.81
C TYR A 792 -17.76 -15.15 7.45
N GLY A 793 -17.89 -14.14 8.31
CA GLY A 793 -18.67 -12.92 8.02
C GLY A 793 -19.29 -12.26 9.25
N ALA A 794 -19.95 -11.12 9.05
CA ALA A 794 -20.70 -10.41 10.09
C ALA A 794 -22.09 -10.06 9.56
N GLY A 795 -23.14 -10.27 10.36
CA GLY A 795 -24.53 -10.05 9.94
C GLY A 795 -25.53 -10.93 10.70
N ASP A 796 -26.77 -10.93 10.21
CA ASP A 796 -27.76 -11.95 10.60
C ASP A 796 -27.19 -13.33 10.23
N LEU A 797 -27.44 -14.32 11.09
CA LEU A 797 -27.17 -15.75 10.90
C LEU A 797 -28.47 -16.46 10.56
N PHE A 798 -29.52 -16.27 11.37
CA PHE A 798 -30.85 -16.84 11.14
C PHE A 798 -31.94 -15.81 11.41
N ASN A 799 -33.06 -15.91 10.69
CA ASN A 799 -34.31 -15.22 11.03
C ASN A 799 -35.23 -16.21 11.71
N VAL A 800 -35.75 -15.86 12.89
CA VAL A 800 -36.78 -16.63 13.58
C VAL A 800 -38.08 -15.86 13.50
N TYR A 801 -39.16 -16.51 13.08
CA TYR A 801 -40.50 -15.96 13.06
C TYR A 801 -41.34 -16.71 14.07
N VAL A 802 -42.03 -15.99 14.96
CA VAL A 802 -42.84 -16.56 16.04
C VAL A 802 -44.20 -15.89 16.13
N HIS A 803 -45.22 -16.63 16.57
CA HIS A 803 -46.50 -16.06 16.97
C HIS A 803 -46.41 -15.31 18.30
N LEU A 804 -47.06 -14.15 18.42
CA LEU A 804 -47.11 -13.38 19.66
C LEU A 804 -48.37 -13.67 20.50
N LYS A 805 -48.18 -13.80 21.81
CA LYS A 805 -49.24 -14.16 22.77
C LYS A 805 -50.02 -12.93 23.24
N ASN A 806 -51.34 -12.96 23.08
CA ASN A 806 -52.28 -11.95 23.64
C ASN A 806 -51.94 -10.47 23.34
N VAL A 807 -51.42 -10.15 22.16
CA VAL A 807 -51.26 -8.75 21.73
C VAL A 807 -52.63 -8.18 21.32
N PRO A 808 -53.13 -7.10 21.94
CA PRO A 808 -54.41 -6.50 21.55
C PRO A 808 -54.40 -6.00 20.11
N ASP A 809 -55.54 -6.20 19.44
CA ASP A 809 -55.83 -5.91 18.03
C ASP A 809 -55.40 -4.53 17.50
N ASP A 810 -55.25 -3.56 18.39
CA ASP A 810 -55.02 -2.14 18.18
C ASP A 810 -53.65 -1.63 18.69
N THR A 811 -52.72 -2.54 19.02
CA THR A 811 -51.44 -2.20 19.66
C THR A 811 -50.37 -1.65 18.71
N CYS A 812 -49.81 -0.48 19.05
CA CYS A 812 -48.63 0.12 18.44
C CYS A 812 -48.00 1.22 19.35
N GLY A 813 -46.90 1.03 20.08
CA GLY A 813 -46.23 -0.22 20.46
C GLY A 813 -45.00 -0.66 19.64
N PRO A 814 -43.78 -0.10 19.82
CA PRO A 814 -42.58 -0.90 19.60
C PRO A 814 -42.58 -1.95 20.72
N LEU A 815 -42.50 -3.24 20.37
CA LEU A 815 -42.48 -4.27 21.40
C LEU A 815 -41.09 -4.30 22.05
N ALA A 816 -40.90 -3.43 23.04
CA ALA A 816 -39.72 -3.46 23.90
C ALA A 816 -39.78 -4.73 24.75
N LEU A 817 -38.85 -5.66 24.50
CA LEU A 817 -38.53 -6.69 25.48
C LEU A 817 -38.03 -5.99 26.76
N LEU A 818 -38.24 -6.63 27.91
CA LEU A 818 -37.95 -6.05 29.21
C LEU A 818 -36.46 -5.64 29.32
N ASP A 819 -36.22 -4.50 29.98
CA ASP A 819 -34.90 -3.86 30.14
C ASP A 819 -33.82 -4.86 30.60
N GLU A 820 -32.71 -4.99 29.85
CA GLU A 820 -31.59 -5.88 30.16
C GLU A 820 -31.04 -5.67 31.59
N LYS A 821 -31.26 -4.49 32.17
CA LYS A 821 -30.89 -4.15 33.55
C LYS A 821 -31.56 -4.98 34.64
N VAL A 822 -32.60 -5.77 34.34
CA VAL A 822 -33.34 -6.49 35.39
C VAL A 822 -32.87 -7.94 35.57
N PHE A 823 -32.36 -8.62 34.53
CA PHE A 823 -32.14 -10.09 34.59
C PHE A 823 -30.81 -10.64 34.02
N GLY A 824 -29.90 -9.81 33.50
CA GLY A 824 -28.46 -10.16 33.40
C GLY A 824 -28.03 -11.21 32.35
N VAL A 825 -28.95 -11.90 31.68
CA VAL A 825 -28.65 -12.70 30.47
C VAL A 825 -29.03 -11.90 29.23
N GLY A 826 -28.02 -11.42 28.50
CA GLY A 826 -28.24 -10.89 27.16
C GLY A 826 -28.69 -12.00 26.20
N ASN A 827 -29.28 -11.64 25.06
CA ASN A 827 -29.66 -12.59 23.99
C ASN A 827 -28.40 -13.17 23.31
N GLY A 828 -27.68 -14.01 24.04
CA GLY A 828 -26.38 -14.56 23.70
C GLY A 828 -26.51 -15.77 22.81
N VAL A 829 -26.23 -15.59 21.52
CA VAL A 829 -26.06 -16.66 20.54
C VAL A 829 -24.82 -17.47 20.92
N ARG A 830 -24.98 -18.52 21.70
CA ARG A 830 -23.90 -19.48 21.98
C ARG A 830 -23.79 -20.47 20.83
N LEU A 831 -22.57 -20.70 20.34
CA LEU A 831 -22.23 -21.63 19.27
C LEU A 831 -21.43 -22.79 19.86
N TYR A 832 -21.93 -24.01 19.74
CA TYR A 832 -21.22 -25.24 20.14
C TYR A 832 -20.84 -26.08 18.91
N ASP A 833 -19.85 -26.96 19.07
CA ASP A 833 -19.47 -28.04 18.14
C ASP A 833 -20.01 -29.38 18.71
N ASP A 834 -20.84 -30.10 17.93
CA ASP A 834 -21.56 -31.30 18.38
C ASP A 834 -20.71 -32.58 18.52
N SER A 835 -19.42 -32.52 18.15
CA SER A 835 -18.51 -33.67 18.19
C SER A 835 -18.18 -34.19 19.60
N ILE A 836 -18.77 -33.59 20.65
CA ILE A 836 -18.64 -33.96 22.06
C ILE A 836 -19.96 -34.56 22.60
N PRO A 837 -20.01 -35.84 23.03
CA PRO A 837 -21.26 -36.49 23.40
C PRO A 837 -21.79 -36.11 24.79
N TRP A 838 -23.10 -35.82 24.86
CA TRP A 838 -23.89 -35.70 26.10
C TRP A 838 -24.11 -37.06 26.80
N PRO A 839 -24.46 -37.13 28.13
CA PRO A 839 -25.05 -36.04 28.93
C PRO A 839 -24.54 -35.80 30.39
N LEU A 840 -24.94 -34.63 30.94
CA LEU A 840 -24.97 -34.18 32.36
C LEU A 840 -23.66 -33.64 33.00
N PRO A 841 -23.72 -32.67 33.96
CA PRO A 841 -24.79 -31.70 34.30
C PRO A 841 -24.31 -30.22 34.37
N ILE A 842 -25.23 -29.30 34.65
CA ILE A 842 -24.97 -27.87 34.90
C ILE A 842 -24.22 -27.66 36.24
N SER A 843 -23.10 -26.94 36.22
CA SER A 843 -22.67 -26.03 37.30
C SER A 843 -21.54 -25.10 36.83
N ASP A 844 -21.82 -23.80 36.85
CA ASP A 844 -20.91 -22.65 36.99
C ASP A 844 -19.73 -22.46 36.00
N TYR A 845 -19.86 -21.46 35.12
CA TYR A 845 -19.06 -20.21 35.09
C TYR A 845 -18.71 -19.70 33.66
N GLU A 846 -19.37 -18.61 33.26
CA GLU A 846 -18.86 -17.62 32.30
C GLU A 846 -19.04 -16.22 32.91
N LEU A 847 -18.15 -15.27 32.59
CA LEU A 847 -17.89 -13.98 33.28
C LEU A 847 -19.04 -12.92 33.32
N LEU A 848 -20.25 -13.31 33.71
CA LEU A 848 -21.40 -12.42 33.96
C LEU A 848 -21.50 -12.06 35.44
N ASN A 849 -20.76 -11.01 35.82
CA ASN A 849 -20.89 -10.12 37.01
C ASN A 849 -19.53 -9.62 37.56
N GLY A 850 -18.40 -9.96 36.92
CA GLY A 850 -17.09 -9.56 37.39
C GLY A 850 -16.61 -10.37 38.61
N SER A 851 -16.94 -11.66 38.65
CA SER A 851 -16.28 -12.65 39.50
C SER A 851 -15.38 -13.52 38.65
N LEU A 852 -14.17 -13.79 39.12
CA LEU A 852 -13.26 -14.74 38.49
C LEU A 852 -13.76 -16.18 38.72
N CYS A 853 -13.53 -17.04 37.72
CA CYS A 853 -14.41 -18.14 37.36
C CYS A 853 -13.62 -19.46 37.21
N VAL A 854 -14.13 -20.61 37.67
CA VAL A 854 -13.46 -21.90 37.45
C VAL A 854 -13.84 -22.47 36.09
N ASN A 855 -12.87 -22.60 35.17
CA ASN A 855 -13.07 -23.20 33.86
C ASN A 855 -12.12 -24.41 33.69
N ALA A 856 -12.64 -25.52 33.15
CA ALA A 856 -11.91 -26.79 32.98
C ALA A 856 -11.17 -27.33 34.23
N GLY A 857 -11.56 -26.91 35.43
CA GLY A 857 -10.93 -27.30 36.70
C GLY A 857 -9.90 -26.31 37.25
N CYS A 858 -9.69 -25.17 36.58
CA CYS A 858 -8.72 -24.14 36.97
C CYS A 858 -9.40 -22.78 37.14
N LEU A 859 -9.01 -22.04 38.17
CA LEU A 859 -9.59 -20.74 38.50
C LEU A 859 -9.00 -19.67 37.59
N GLN A 860 -9.84 -18.96 36.84
CA GLN A 860 -9.39 -17.90 35.94
C GLN A 860 -8.85 -16.73 36.77
N GLY A 861 -7.71 -16.17 36.38
CA GLY A 861 -6.96 -15.20 37.18
C GLY A 861 -6.15 -15.79 38.34
N ASP A 862 -6.31 -17.07 38.69
CA ASP A 862 -5.38 -17.84 39.55
C ASP A 862 -4.30 -18.41 38.62
N VAL A 863 -3.20 -17.70 38.58
CA VAL A 863 -2.10 -17.86 37.62
C VAL A 863 -0.97 -18.67 38.23
N ASP A 864 -0.77 -18.62 39.55
CA ASP A 864 0.25 -19.43 40.24
C ASP A 864 -0.27 -20.72 40.90
N GLN A 865 -1.58 -20.96 40.87
CA GLN A 865 -2.29 -22.19 41.24
C GLN A 865 -2.24 -22.51 42.74
N ASP A 866 -2.22 -21.48 43.58
CA ASP A 866 -2.39 -21.66 45.03
C ASP A 866 -3.86 -21.87 45.45
N GLY A 867 -4.80 -21.53 44.56
CA GLY A 867 -6.25 -21.78 44.69
C GLY A 867 -7.06 -20.56 45.11
N ASP A 868 -6.42 -19.42 45.40
CA ASP A 868 -7.05 -18.11 45.54
C ASP A 868 -6.73 -17.25 44.29
N VAL A 869 -7.44 -16.12 44.10
CA VAL A 869 -6.95 -15.07 43.19
C VAL A 869 -6.54 -13.88 44.02
N ASP A 870 -5.27 -13.49 43.96
CA ASP A 870 -4.76 -12.34 44.69
C ASP A 870 -3.71 -11.49 43.94
N MET A 871 -2.97 -10.67 44.68
CA MET A 871 -1.97 -9.77 44.14
C MET A 871 -0.71 -10.50 43.65
N ASP A 872 -0.46 -11.73 44.11
CA ASP A 872 0.66 -12.55 43.64
C ASP A 872 0.42 -13.11 42.23
N ASP A 873 -0.82 -13.43 41.83
CA ASP A 873 -1.20 -13.69 40.43
C ASP A 873 -0.96 -12.49 39.53
N ALA A 874 -1.46 -11.32 39.95
CA ALA A 874 -1.28 -10.08 39.21
C ALA A 874 0.20 -9.75 39.02
N ARG A 875 1.07 -10.11 39.98
CA ARG A 875 2.54 -10.03 39.84
C ARG A 875 3.11 -11.16 38.98
N GLN A 876 2.54 -12.35 39.03
CA GLN A 876 2.99 -13.52 38.28
C GLN A 876 2.80 -13.33 36.78
N ILE A 877 1.68 -12.74 36.34
CA ILE A 877 1.49 -12.34 34.93
C ILE A 877 2.60 -11.38 34.47
N LEU A 878 2.91 -10.34 35.26
CA LEU A 878 3.99 -9.40 34.93
C LEU A 878 5.34 -10.11 34.81
N LYS A 879 5.68 -11.03 35.73
CA LYS A 879 6.91 -11.84 35.68
C LYS A 879 6.96 -12.77 34.46
N ILE A 880 5.82 -13.28 34.00
CA ILE A 880 5.77 -14.18 32.84
C ILE A 880 5.94 -13.37 31.55
N TRP A 881 5.28 -12.21 31.44
CA TRP A 881 5.50 -11.28 30.33
C TRP A 881 6.97 -10.83 30.22
N THR A 882 7.58 -10.42 31.34
CA THR A 882 9.01 -10.02 31.36
C THR A 882 9.94 -11.21 31.12
N LYS A 883 9.45 -12.46 31.19
CA LYS A 883 10.19 -13.73 31.13
C LYS A 883 11.08 -13.99 32.35
N LYS A 884 10.77 -13.35 33.48
CA LYS A 884 11.42 -13.55 34.79
C LYS A 884 10.96 -14.84 35.48
N ALA A 885 9.75 -15.29 35.16
CA ALA A 885 9.23 -16.61 35.46
C ALA A 885 8.79 -17.30 34.16
N PRO A 886 8.99 -18.62 34.01
CA PRO A 886 8.30 -19.38 32.98
C PRO A 886 6.80 -19.48 33.32
N PRO A 887 5.91 -19.62 32.32
CA PRO A 887 4.51 -19.94 32.57
C PRO A 887 4.37 -21.32 33.25
N PRO A 888 3.48 -21.49 34.23
CA PRO A 888 3.17 -22.80 34.78
C PRO A 888 2.57 -23.74 33.71
N ALA A 889 2.85 -25.03 33.84
CA ALA A 889 2.65 -26.00 32.77
C ALA A 889 1.19 -26.44 32.56
N GLU A 890 0.32 -26.21 33.53
CA GLU A 890 -1.10 -26.57 33.51
C GLU A 890 -1.95 -25.30 33.55
N CYS A 891 -3.04 -25.24 32.79
CA CYS A 891 -4.06 -24.17 32.76
C CYS A 891 -3.67 -22.70 32.46
N PHE A 892 -2.39 -22.33 32.52
CA PHE A 892 -1.92 -20.95 32.36
C PHE A 892 -2.52 -20.19 31.15
N PRO A 893 -2.60 -20.75 29.92
CA PRO A 893 -3.07 -19.99 28.76
C PRO A 893 -4.54 -19.55 28.82
N ALA A 894 -5.36 -20.24 29.62
CA ALA A 894 -6.79 -19.91 29.78
C ALA A 894 -7.09 -19.18 31.10
N ALA A 895 -6.22 -19.30 32.10
CA ALA A 895 -6.35 -18.61 33.37
C ALA A 895 -5.75 -17.20 33.34
N GLY A 896 -4.62 -17.00 32.65
CA GLY A 896 -3.90 -15.72 32.61
C GLY A 896 -4.40 -14.70 31.60
N ASP A 897 -5.13 -15.13 30.56
CA ASP A 897 -5.79 -14.27 29.58
C ASP A 897 -7.23 -13.96 30.05
N ILE A 898 -7.44 -12.74 30.54
CA ILE A 898 -8.67 -12.27 31.18
C ILE A 898 -9.41 -11.29 30.27
N ASN A 899 -8.67 -10.52 29.46
CA ASN A 899 -9.26 -9.64 28.45
C ASN A 899 -9.67 -10.39 27.15
N LEU A 900 -9.24 -11.65 26.98
CA LEU A 900 -9.48 -12.54 25.85
C LEU A 900 -8.85 -12.04 24.53
N ASP A 901 -7.67 -11.41 24.61
CA ASP A 901 -6.91 -10.97 23.43
C ASP A 901 -5.92 -12.01 22.87
N GLY A 902 -5.79 -13.16 23.54
CA GLY A 902 -4.92 -14.28 23.17
C GLY A 902 -3.56 -14.29 23.88
N TYR A 903 -3.31 -13.33 24.78
CA TYR A 903 -2.09 -13.19 25.55
C TYR A 903 -2.41 -13.00 27.03
N ALA A 904 -1.46 -13.38 27.90
CA ALA A 904 -1.52 -13.08 29.33
C ALA A 904 -0.45 -12.01 29.62
N ASP A 905 -0.87 -10.75 29.72
CA ASP A 905 0.03 -9.59 29.83
C ASP A 905 -0.34 -8.56 30.90
N ALA A 906 0.32 -7.40 30.88
CA ALA A 906 0.11 -6.36 31.89
C ALA A 906 -1.32 -5.77 31.89
N ALA A 907 -2.11 -5.96 30.81
CA ALA A 907 -3.54 -5.67 30.75
C ALA A 907 -4.34 -6.58 31.70
N ASP A 908 -4.09 -7.89 31.70
CA ASP A 908 -4.76 -8.85 32.59
C ASP A 908 -4.39 -8.62 34.06
N SER A 909 -3.10 -8.31 34.31
CA SER A 909 -2.63 -7.87 35.62
C SER A 909 -3.39 -6.63 36.14
N THR A 910 -3.77 -5.70 35.26
CA THR A 910 -4.64 -4.57 35.59
C THR A 910 -6.05 -5.03 35.94
N LEU A 911 -6.63 -5.98 35.20
CA LEU A 911 -7.97 -6.51 35.46
C LEU A 911 -8.06 -7.24 36.80
N ILE A 912 -7.07 -8.06 37.18
CA ILE A 912 -6.98 -8.68 38.52
C ILE A 912 -6.92 -7.60 39.60
N GLN A 913 -6.03 -6.61 39.45
CA GLN A 913 -5.89 -5.53 40.45
C GLN A 913 -7.16 -4.70 40.65
N ARG A 914 -7.99 -4.56 39.60
CA ARG A 914 -9.32 -3.92 39.69
C ARG A 914 -10.31 -4.79 40.45
N TRP A 915 -10.37 -6.08 40.11
CA TRP A 915 -11.21 -7.06 40.79
C TRP A 915 -10.95 -7.09 42.30
N LEU A 916 -9.68 -7.20 42.70
CA LEU A 916 -9.24 -7.17 44.11
C LEU A 916 -9.55 -5.85 44.83
N ALA A 917 -9.71 -4.75 44.09
CA ALA A 917 -10.14 -3.47 44.63
C ALA A 917 -11.66 -3.32 44.72
N GLY A 918 -12.44 -4.37 44.41
CA GLY A 918 -13.90 -4.32 44.32
C GLY A 918 -14.40 -3.48 43.15
N MET A 919 -13.57 -3.23 42.15
CA MET A 919 -13.91 -2.47 40.94
C MET A 919 -14.38 -3.44 39.85
N PRO A 920 -15.36 -3.07 39.01
CA PRO A 920 -15.74 -3.92 37.89
C PRO A 920 -14.58 -4.08 36.91
N ILE A 921 -14.31 -5.33 36.54
CA ILE A 921 -13.41 -5.70 35.43
C ILE A 921 -13.94 -5.09 34.12
N ASN A 922 -15.26 -5.11 33.90
CA ASN A 922 -15.92 -4.53 32.74
C ASN A 922 -17.06 -3.56 33.16
N PRO A 923 -16.76 -2.30 33.52
CA PRO A 923 -17.76 -1.28 33.88
C PRO A 923 -18.66 -0.86 32.70
N THR A 924 -19.90 -0.49 33.00
CA THR A 924 -20.79 0.18 32.04
C THR A 924 -20.23 1.56 31.64
N PRO A 925 -20.33 1.96 30.36
CA PRO A 925 -19.81 3.24 29.90
C PRO A 925 -20.53 4.44 30.56
N PRO A 926 -19.87 5.60 30.73
CA PRO A 926 -20.44 6.74 31.45
C PRO A 926 -21.74 7.29 30.84
N SER A 927 -22.68 7.66 31.71
CA SER A 927 -23.91 8.35 31.30
C SER A 927 -23.59 9.74 30.70
N PRO A 928 -24.23 10.17 29.59
CA PRO A 928 -23.82 11.34 28.80
C PRO A 928 -24.18 12.71 29.42
N ALA A 929 -24.20 12.84 30.75
CA ALA A 929 -24.68 14.04 31.43
C ALA A 929 -24.00 14.37 32.78
N LYS A 930 -22.78 14.94 32.74
CA LYS A 930 -22.42 16.27 33.30
C LYS A 930 -20.92 16.41 33.55
N THR A 931 -20.41 17.61 33.19
CA THR A 931 -19.08 18.16 33.50
C THR A 931 -17.88 17.39 32.96
N TRP A 932 -16.91 18.12 32.39
CA TRP A 932 -15.74 17.55 31.73
C TRP A 932 -14.74 16.99 32.75
N ASP A 933 -14.83 15.68 32.99
CA ASP A 933 -13.80 14.91 33.69
C ASP A 933 -13.28 13.82 32.74
N PHE A 934 -12.16 14.11 32.08
CA PHE A 934 -11.54 13.24 31.06
C PHE A 934 -10.78 12.04 31.66
N SER A 935 -11.01 11.69 32.92
CA SER A 935 -10.32 10.59 33.62
C SER A 935 -10.94 9.19 33.41
N SER A 936 -12.06 9.07 32.69
CA SER A 936 -12.90 7.85 32.70
C SER A 936 -13.32 7.26 31.34
N GLU A 937 -12.70 7.67 30.24
CA GLU A 937 -13.01 7.11 28.90
C GLU A 937 -12.04 5.97 28.52
N SER A 938 -12.59 4.86 28.02
CA SER A 938 -11.81 3.79 27.37
C SER A 938 -11.28 4.27 26.02
N PHE A 939 -10.12 3.76 25.61
CA PHE A 939 -9.54 4.01 24.28
C PHE A 939 -10.51 3.64 23.15
N ALA A 940 -11.35 2.62 23.36
CA ALA A 940 -12.40 2.23 22.40
C ALA A 940 -13.53 3.26 22.25
N ALA A 941 -13.74 4.13 23.24
CA ALA A 941 -14.83 5.12 23.27
C ALA A 941 -14.44 6.49 22.68
N ALA A 942 -13.15 6.86 22.71
CA ALA A 942 -12.63 8.17 22.29
C ALA A 942 -12.70 8.43 20.77
N ARG A 943 -12.92 7.39 19.95
CA ARG A 943 -12.80 7.43 18.48
C ARG A 943 -13.68 8.44 17.70
N PRO A 944 -14.86 8.92 18.14
CA PRO A 944 -15.71 9.79 17.31
C PRO A 944 -15.62 11.29 17.64
N ALA A 945 -14.77 11.73 18.58
CA ALA A 945 -14.81 13.10 19.10
C ALA A 945 -13.45 13.82 19.08
N LYS A 946 -13.29 14.69 18.06
CA LYS A 946 -12.23 15.73 17.92
C LYS A 946 -10.86 15.20 17.44
N ALA A 947 -10.04 16.10 16.92
CA ALA A 947 -8.67 15.80 16.51
C ALA A 947 -7.86 15.40 17.75
N ILE A 948 -7.46 14.12 17.80
CA ILE A 948 -6.62 13.55 18.84
C ILE A 948 -5.17 13.92 18.52
N GLU A 949 -4.44 14.47 19.50
CA GLU A 949 -3.00 14.71 19.39
C GLU A 949 -2.26 13.37 19.38
N SER A 950 -1.16 13.24 18.63
CA SER A 950 -0.42 11.98 18.55
C SER A 950 0.15 11.59 19.91
N VAL A 951 -0.02 10.32 20.28
CA VAL A 951 0.66 9.78 21.47
C VAL A 951 2.11 9.54 21.10
N ASP A 952 3.04 10.21 21.79
CA ASP A 952 4.47 10.10 21.53
C ASP A 952 5.18 9.55 22.78
N VAL A 953 5.95 8.48 22.61
CA VAL A 953 6.77 7.83 23.65
C VAL A 953 8.25 8.01 23.29
N VAL A 954 8.98 8.70 24.17
CA VAL A 954 10.35 9.16 23.92
C VAL A 954 11.27 8.65 25.02
N VAL A 955 12.31 7.92 24.65
CA VAL A 955 13.44 7.62 25.54
C VAL A 955 14.39 8.82 25.55
N GLY A 956 14.72 9.32 26.73
CA GLY A 956 15.52 10.53 26.91
C GLY A 956 16.95 10.42 26.39
N ALA A 957 17.53 11.58 26.05
CA ALA A 957 18.96 11.71 25.79
C ALA A 957 19.65 12.31 27.02
N VAL A 958 20.76 11.71 27.45
CA VAL A 958 21.54 12.15 28.62
C VAL A 958 23.03 12.11 28.32
N GLN A 959 23.83 12.80 29.13
CA GLN A 959 25.29 12.73 29.10
C GLN A 959 25.79 12.03 30.36
N GLY A 960 26.88 11.26 30.23
CA GLY A 960 27.53 10.59 31.36
C GLY A 960 28.96 10.22 31.04
N THR A 961 29.84 10.36 32.03
CA THR A 961 31.26 9.99 31.94
C THR A 961 31.49 8.51 32.28
N PRO A 962 32.58 7.87 31.81
CA PRO A 962 32.84 6.46 32.10
C PRO A 962 32.86 6.17 33.62
N GLY A 963 32.13 5.14 34.04
CA GLY A 963 31.94 4.77 35.45
C GLY A 963 30.84 5.56 36.19
N GLU A 964 30.30 6.63 35.61
CA GLU A 964 29.22 7.43 36.19
C GLU A 964 27.87 6.72 36.13
N MET A 965 26.99 7.02 37.10
CA MET A 965 25.60 6.60 37.10
C MET A 965 24.73 7.63 36.35
N VAL A 966 24.08 7.20 35.27
CA VAL A 966 23.12 8.00 34.51
C VAL A 966 21.70 7.43 34.61
N THR A 967 20.72 8.32 34.63
CA THR A 967 19.30 7.95 34.62
C THR A 967 18.65 8.41 33.32
N VAL A 968 18.19 7.46 32.50
CA VAL A 968 17.53 7.68 31.22
C VAL A 968 16.01 7.59 31.42
N PRO A 969 15.24 8.68 31.31
CA PRO A 969 13.80 8.64 31.46
C PRO A 969 13.11 8.14 30.18
N ILE A 970 12.12 7.26 30.31
CA ILE A 970 11.10 7.00 29.30
C ILE A 970 9.92 7.94 29.59
N MET A 971 9.55 8.76 28.62
CA MET A 971 8.49 9.77 28.74
C MET A 971 7.37 9.51 27.74
N ILE A 972 6.15 9.88 28.11
CA ILE A 972 4.97 9.86 27.23
C ILE A 972 4.29 11.23 27.21
N SER A 973 3.80 11.65 26.03
CA SER A 973 2.99 12.85 25.83
C SER A 973 1.77 12.56 24.94
N GLY A 974 0.70 13.34 25.09
CA GLY A 974 -0.54 13.18 24.33
C GLY A 974 -1.42 12.00 24.74
N ALA A 975 -1.01 11.21 25.75
CA ALA A 975 -1.71 9.97 26.10
C ALA A 975 -3.09 10.19 26.75
N PRO A 976 -4.13 9.44 26.32
CA PRO A 976 -5.35 9.24 27.11
C PRO A 976 -5.08 8.49 28.44
N PRO A 977 -6.07 8.33 29.34
CA PRO A 977 -5.87 7.74 30.67
C PRO A 977 -5.20 6.35 30.65
N LEU A 978 -3.93 6.31 31.07
CA LEU A 978 -3.06 5.12 30.99
C LEU A 978 -3.17 4.29 32.28
N ALA A 979 -3.61 3.03 32.21
CA ALA A 979 -3.61 2.12 33.38
C ALA A 979 -2.41 1.17 33.40
N GLY A 980 -1.70 1.05 32.28
CA GLY A 980 -0.40 0.38 32.24
C GLY A 980 0.15 0.26 30.83
N PHE A 981 1.32 -0.36 30.73
CA PHE A 981 2.01 -0.61 29.47
C PHE A 981 2.99 -1.77 29.62
N SER A 982 3.33 -2.37 28.48
CA SER A 982 4.48 -3.26 28.33
C SER A 982 5.49 -2.66 27.36
N ALA A 983 6.79 -2.84 27.65
CA ALA A 983 7.86 -2.25 26.83
C ALA A 983 9.11 -3.15 26.78
N SER A 984 9.79 -3.16 25.64
CA SER A 984 11.12 -3.75 25.48
C SER A 984 12.12 -2.68 25.04
N VAL A 985 13.26 -2.65 25.70
CA VAL A 985 14.36 -1.69 25.48
C VAL A 985 15.64 -2.46 25.18
N THR A 986 16.43 -2.00 24.22
CA THR A 986 17.76 -2.54 23.90
C THR A 986 18.84 -1.48 23.97
N PHE A 987 20.06 -1.87 24.35
CA PHE A 987 21.20 -0.99 24.57
C PHE A 987 22.53 -1.74 24.40
N PRO A 988 23.64 -1.07 24.03
CA PRO A 988 24.96 -1.70 24.04
C PRO A 988 25.39 -1.97 25.49
N ALA A 989 25.79 -3.20 25.80
CA ALA A 989 26.06 -3.67 27.15
C ALA A 989 27.55 -3.92 27.45
N GLY A 990 27.90 -3.93 28.74
CA GLY A 990 29.24 -4.26 29.24
C GLY A 990 30.19 -3.08 29.32
N ASP A 991 31.49 -3.35 29.49
CA ASP A 991 32.50 -2.33 29.80
C ASP A 991 32.66 -1.24 28.72
N ALA A 992 32.34 -1.55 27.46
CA ALA A 992 32.36 -0.58 26.35
C ALA A 992 31.00 0.09 26.08
N GLY A 993 29.96 -0.27 26.83
CA GLY A 993 28.58 0.19 26.67
C GLY A 993 27.98 0.70 27.98
N LEU A 994 26.79 0.21 28.32
CA LEU A 994 26.05 0.53 29.53
C LEU A 994 25.85 -0.74 30.37
N ILE A 995 25.90 -0.61 31.69
CA ILE A 995 25.61 -1.68 32.64
C ILE A 995 24.32 -1.28 33.35
N PHE A 996 23.21 -1.94 33.02
CA PHE A 996 21.91 -1.70 33.66
C PHE A 996 21.98 -2.01 35.16
N GLN A 997 21.37 -1.15 35.98
CA GLN A 997 21.40 -1.25 37.45
C GLN A 997 19.99 -1.41 38.04
N SER A 998 19.03 -0.60 37.58
CA SER A 998 17.62 -0.68 38.01
C SER A 998 16.70 0.05 37.03
N ALA A 999 15.43 -0.34 37.00
CA ALA A 999 14.36 0.54 36.55
C ALA A 999 13.53 1.00 37.75
N GLU A 1000 13.11 2.27 37.74
CA GLU A 1000 12.25 2.83 38.79
C GLU A 1000 11.06 3.53 38.15
N LEU A 1001 9.85 3.29 38.67
CA LEU A 1001 8.66 4.00 38.20
C LEU A 1001 8.81 5.51 38.38
N GLY A 1002 8.42 6.27 37.35
CA GLY A 1002 8.45 7.72 37.39
C GLY A 1002 7.54 8.28 38.49
N PRO A 1003 7.78 9.52 38.98
CA PRO A 1003 7.08 10.06 40.16
C PRO A 1003 5.54 10.11 40.04
N ALA A 1004 5.00 10.08 38.82
CA ALA A 1004 3.55 10.03 38.59
C ALA A 1004 2.95 8.63 38.77
N LEU A 1005 3.73 7.56 38.57
CA LEU A 1005 3.29 6.16 38.64
C LEU A 1005 3.69 5.48 39.96
N ALA A 1006 4.74 5.98 40.62
CA ALA A 1006 5.27 5.43 41.88
C ALA A 1006 4.23 5.29 43.02
N ALA A 1007 3.09 5.98 42.95
CA ALA A 1007 1.98 5.84 43.87
C ALA A 1007 0.78 5.11 43.23
N GLY A 1008 0.87 3.77 43.13
CA GLY A 1008 -0.27 2.92 42.80
C GLY A 1008 -0.13 2.04 41.55
N PHE A 1009 0.99 2.11 40.83
CA PHE A 1009 1.33 1.17 39.77
C PHE A 1009 2.26 0.07 40.31
N SER A 1010 2.03 -1.15 39.86
CA SER A 1010 2.92 -2.30 40.02
C SER A 1010 3.83 -2.38 38.79
N MET A 1011 5.11 -2.71 38.99
CA MET A 1011 6.06 -2.96 37.90
C MET A 1011 6.80 -4.26 38.18
N ASP A 1012 6.99 -5.06 37.12
CA ASP A 1012 8.09 -6.03 37.08
C ASP A 1012 9.04 -5.70 35.93
N GLU A 1013 10.30 -6.05 36.13
CA GLU A 1013 11.37 -5.89 35.15
C GLU A 1013 12.18 -7.18 35.06
N ASN A 1014 12.59 -7.52 33.85
CA ASN A 1014 13.59 -8.54 33.59
C ASN A 1014 14.59 -7.99 32.58
N HIS A 1015 15.85 -8.34 32.73
CA HIS A 1015 16.91 -7.84 31.87
C HIS A 1015 17.98 -8.89 31.69
N GLY A 1016 18.78 -8.74 30.66
CA GLY A 1016 19.93 -9.59 30.44
C GLY A 1016 20.79 -9.08 29.29
N VAL A 1017 21.80 -9.88 28.98
CA VAL A 1017 22.54 -9.80 27.72
C VAL A 1017 22.24 -11.07 26.92
N THR A 1018 22.33 -11.02 25.59
CA THR A 1018 22.14 -12.22 24.77
C THR A 1018 23.33 -13.17 24.91
N GLU A 1019 23.12 -14.48 25.12
CA GLU A 1019 24.21 -15.46 25.27
C GLU A 1019 25.13 -15.52 24.04
N GLU A 1020 24.58 -15.33 22.85
CA GLU A 1020 25.32 -15.27 21.58
C GLU A 1020 26.04 -13.93 21.35
N ASN A 1021 25.64 -12.87 22.05
CA ASN A 1021 26.27 -11.55 21.97
C ASN A 1021 26.15 -10.79 23.31
N PRO A 1022 27.15 -10.90 24.19
CA PRO A 1022 27.12 -10.26 25.50
C PRO A 1022 27.24 -8.72 25.44
N GLU A 1023 27.55 -8.15 24.27
CA GLU A 1023 27.63 -6.70 24.03
C GLU A 1023 26.24 -6.08 23.74
N ASN A 1024 25.17 -6.88 23.67
CA ASN A 1024 23.80 -6.40 23.49
C ASN A 1024 22.94 -6.71 24.72
N GLY A 1025 22.55 -5.67 25.43
CA GLY A 1025 21.63 -5.71 26.57
C GLY A 1025 20.19 -5.50 26.16
N TRP A 1026 19.28 -6.10 26.91
CA TRP A 1026 17.84 -5.95 26.78
C TRP A 1026 17.18 -5.79 28.15
N ILE A 1027 16.09 -5.03 28.22
CA ILE A 1027 15.20 -4.91 29.39
C ILE A 1027 13.76 -5.09 28.88
N ASN A 1028 12.99 -5.96 29.53
CA ASN A 1028 11.54 -6.03 29.39
C ASN A 1028 10.89 -5.46 30.65
N LEU A 1029 9.92 -4.57 30.46
CA LEU A 1029 9.15 -3.90 31.50
C LEU A 1029 7.68 -4.27 31.34
N ALA A 1030 7.02 -4.56 32.45
CA ALA A 1030 5.57 -4.74 32.53
C ALA A 1030 5.05 -3.88 33.68
N VAL A 1031 4.13 -2.96 33.39
CA VAL A 1031 3.60 -1.99 34.36
C VAL A 1031 2.07 -1.99 34.30
N SER A 1032 1.42 -2.13 35.45
CA SER A 1032 -0.04 -2.25 35.57
C SER A 1032 -0.58 -1.55 36.82
N SER A 1033 -1.83 -1.11 36.79
CA SER A 1033 -2.52 -0.52 37.93
C SER A 1033 -4.02 -0.67 37.81
N LYS A 1034 -4.71 -0.78 38.95
CA LYS A 1034 -6.17 -0.73 38.99
C LYS A 1034 -6.79 0.58 38.48
N ASN A 1035 -6.03 1.68 38.48
CA ASN A 1035 -6.51 3.01 38.11
C ASN A 1035 -5.77 3.55 36.89
N ALA A 1036 -6.48 4.24 36.00
CA ALA A 1036 -5.86 5.00 34.92
C ALA A 1036 -5.29 6.35 35.40
N LEU A 1037 -4.12 6.74 34.89
CA LEU A 1037 -3.50 8.04 35.07
C LEU A 1037 -3.94 9.00 33.95
N GLY A 1038 -4.98 9.80 34.18
CA GLY A 1038 -5.44 10.80 33.21
C GLY A 1038 -4.58 12.07 33.18
N LYS A 1039 -3.67 12.21 32.21
CA LYS A 1039 -2.84 13.42 32.00
C LYS A 1039 -2.45 13.64 30.53
N SER A 1040 -2.59 14.89 30.06
CA SER A 1040 -2.18 15.33 28.71
C SER A 1040 -0.70 15.78 28.60
N GLU A 1041 -0.05 16.07 29.73
CA GLU A 1041 1.30 16.66 29.78
C GLU A 1041 2.42 15.60 29.73
N PRO A 1042 3.60 15.92 29.17
CA PRO A 1042 4.77 15.03 29.15
C PRO A 1042 5.10 14.46 30.54
N THR A 1043 4.97 13.14 30.67
CA THR A 1043 5.08 12.42 31.94
C THR A 1043 6.16 11.36 31.87
N VAL A 1044 7.08 11.36 32.84
CA VAL A 1044 8.07 10.27 33.01
C VAL A 1044 7.35 9.02 33.51
N LEU A 1045 7.41 7.94 32.72
CA LEU A 1045 6.85 6.63 33.05
C LEU A 1045 7.83 5.78 33.86
N VAL A 1046 9.08 5.69 33.41
CA VAL A 1046 10.14 4.88 34.02
C VAL A 1046 11.48 5.61 33.90
N ASN A 1047 12.28 5.54 34.95
CA ASN A 1047 13.67 5.96 34.98
C ASN A 1047 14.56 4.71 34.90
N LEU A 1048 15.32 4.56 33.81
CA LEU A 1048 16.30 3.48 33.65
C LEU A 1048 17.67 3.97 34.15
N SER A 1049 18.18 3.35 35.22
CA SER A 1049 19.49 3.66 35.76
C SER A 1049 20.55 2.74 35.15
N PHE A 1050 21.55 3.33 34.51
CA PHE A 1050 22.71 2.65 33.95
C PHE A 1050 23.98 3.19 34.60
N GLN A 1051 24.94 2.31 34.87
CA GLN A 1051 26.33 2.72 34.99
C GLN A 1051 26.94 2.78 33.59
N VAL A 1052 27.59 3.88 33.23
CA VAL A 1052 28.35 3.97 31.97
C VAL A 1052 29.59 3.07 32.10
N GLY A 1053 29.82 2.19 31.12
CA GLY A 1053 30.95 1.25 31.13
C GLY A 1053 32.30 1.96 31.22
N ALA A 1054 33.27 1.34 31.89
CA ALA A 1054 34.57 1.97 32.18
C ALA A 1054 35.39 2.32 30.92
N ASN A 1055 35.14 1.64 29.80
CA ASN A 1055 35.77 1.84 28.50
C ASN A 1055 34.79 2.42 27.45
N ALA A 1056 33.61 2.88 27.87
CA ALA A 1056 32.56 3.29 26.95
C ALA A 1056 32.90 4.61 26.23
N THR A 1057 32.63 4.67 24.93
CA THR A 1057 32.96 5.82 24.07
C THR A 1057 31.84 6.10 23.06
N GLY A 1058 31.69 7.37 22.68
CA GLY A 1058 30.72 7.79 21.67
C GLY A 1058 29.25 7.77 22.14
N PRO A 1059 28.30 7.77 21.19
CA PRO A 1059 26.88 7.68 21.48
C PRO A 1059 26.47 6.21 21.75
N LEU A 1060 25.89 5.96 22.91
CA LEU A 1060 25.37 4.65 23.33
C LEU A 1060 23.83 4.69 23.18
N PRO A 1061 23.27 4.14 22.09
CA PRO A 1061 21.83 4.22 21.84
C PRO A 1061 21.04 3.38 22.85
N VAL A 1062 19.93 3.94 23.33
CA VAL A 1062 18.94 3.23 24.17
C VAL A 1062 17.64 3.22 23.39
N ALA A 1063 17.33 2.08 22.76
CA ALA A 1063 16.28 1.97 21.76
C ALA A 1063 15.03 1.26 22.31
N LEU A 1064 13.85 1.79 21.99
CA LEU A 1064 12.56 1.25 22.41
C LEU A 1064 12.02 0.34 21.30
N SER A 1065 12.27 -0.98 21.41
CA SER A 1065 11.90 -1.94 20.37
C SER A 1065 10.39 -2.20 20.34
N SER A 1066 9.75 -2.33 21.50
CA SER A 1066 8.30 -2.43 21.64
C SER A 1066 7.78 -1.50 22.74
N PHE A 1067 6.54 -1.05 22.58
CA PHE A 1067 5.78 -0.34 23.61
C PHE A 1067 4.29 -0.49 23.27
N ASN A 1068 3.54 -1.16 24.15
CA ASN A 1068 2.10 -1.35 24.04
C ASN A 1068 1.46 -0.69 25.27
N GLN A 1069 0.44 0.15 25.08
CA GLN A 1069 -0.29 0.81 26.16
C GLN A 1069 -1.73 0.32 26.23
N PHE A 1070 -2.30 0.29 27.43
CA PHE A 1070 -3.69 -0.07 27.65
C PHE A 1070 -4.37 0.82 28.70
N ASP A 1071 -5.68 0.93 28.57
CA ASP A 1071 -6.53 1.64 29.51
C ASP A 1071 -6.93 0.75 30.71
N GLN A 1072 -7.73 1.31 31.62
CA GLN A 1072 -8.23 0.60 32.81
C GLN A 1072 -9.23 -0.54 32.50
N TYR A 1073 -9.50 -0.82 31.22
CA TYR A 1073 -10.37 -1.89 30.74
C TYR A 1073 -9.58 -3.00 30.06
N GLY A 1074 -8.24 -2.90 30.03
CA GLY A 1074 -7.37 -3.85 29.35
C GLY A 1074 -7.41 -3.72 27.82
N TYR A 1075 -7.88 -2.59 27.27
CA TYR A 1075 -7.94 -2.39 25.82
C TYR A 1075 -6.65 -1.78 25.28
N THR A 1076 -6.02 -2.49 24.34
CA THR A 1076 -4.82 -2.05 23.62
C THR A 1076 -5.19 -1.46 22.24
N PRO A 1077 -4.71 -0.26 21.86
CA PRO A 1077 -4.94 0.31 20.53
C PRO A 1077 -4.32 -0.55 19.42
N ARG A 1078 -4.97 -0.63 18.26
CA ARG A 1078 -4.42 -1.31 17.08
C ARG A 1078 -3.33 -0.46 16.42
N GLN A 1079 -2.45 -1.09 15.65
CA GLN A 1079 -1.29 -0.43 15.01
C GLN A 1079 -1.67 0.70 14.02
N ASP A 1080 -2.91 0.72 13.55
CA ASP A 1080 -3.51 1.73 12.66
C ASP A 1080 -4.37 2.78 13.41
N ASP A 1081 -4.48 2.69 14.73
CA ASP A 1081 -5.24 3.63 15.56
C ASP A 1081 -4.42 4.92 15.84
N PRO A 1082 -5.02 6.13 15.78
CA PRO A 1082 -4.37 7.37 16.21
C PRO A 1082 -3.84 7.37 17.65
N LEU A 1083 -4.33 6.46 18.51
CA LEU A 1083 -3.83 6.22 19.87
C LEU A 1083 -2.67 5.21 19.94
N ALA A 1084 -2.20 4.67 18.81
CA ALA A 1084 -0.96 3.89 18.77
C ALA A 1084 0.25 4.82 18.98
N PRO A 1085 1.14 4.51 19.96
CA PRO A 1085 2.23 5.43 20.30
C PRO A 1085 3.34 5.44 19.25
N ASN A 1086 3.70 6.63 18.77
CA ASN A 1086 4.96 6.85 18.07
C ASN A 1086 6.13 6.62 19.03
N LYS A 1087 7.20 5.97 18.57
CA LYS A 1087 8.35 5.61 19.40
C LYS A 1087 9.61 6.34 18.96
N ALA A 1088 10.28 7.02 19.89
CA ALA A 1088 11.57 7.68 19.67
C ALA A 1088 12.65 7.12 20.61
N ASN A 1089 13.81 6.80 20.03
CA ASN A 1089 14.96 6.25 20.76
C ASN A 1089 15.78 7.35 21.45
N GLY A 1090 16.42 6.98 22.55
CA GLY A 1090 17.30 7.82 23.34
C GLY A 1090 18.77 7.50 23.12
N THR A 1091 19.65 8.21 23.81
CA THR A 1091 21.10 8.00 23.71
C THR A 1091 21.77 8.50 24.99
N VAL A 1092 22.63 7.66 25.58
CA VAL A 1092 23.64 8.12 26.54
C VAL A 1092 24.85 8.56 25.72
N THR A 1093 25.12 9.86 25.69
CA THR A 1093 26.29 10.41 25.00
C THR A 1093 27.45 10.50 25.98
N VAL A 1094 28.52 9.73 25.75
CA VAL A 1094 29.75 9.90 26.53
C VAL A 1094 30.44 11.19 26.05
N PRO A 1095 30.61 12.23 26.89
CA PRO A 1095 31.31 13.44 26.50
C PRO A 1095 32.75 13.09 26.17
N THR A 1096 33.20 13.39 24.97
CA THR A 1096 34.60 13.18 24.59
C THR A 1096 35.39 14.48 24.66
N GLY A 1097 36.65 14.37 25.04
CA GLY A 1097 37.63 15.43 24.86
C GLY A 1097 38.52 15.16 23.65
N SER A 1098 39.54 15.98 23.53
CA SER A 1098 40.57 15.84 22.50
C SER A 1098 41.94 16.19 23.08
N LEU A 1099 42.99 15.64 22.46
CA LEU A 1099 44.38 15.84 22.88
C LEU A 1099 45.21 16.23 21.67
N ARG A 1100 45.92 17.36 21.79
CA ARG A 1100 46.87 17.85 20.79
C ARG A 1100 48.28 17.90 21.37
N VAL A 1101 49.19 17.09 20.83
CA VAL A 1101 50.58 17.02 21.32
C VAL A 1101 51.54 17.64 20.30
N THR A 1102 52.38 18.57 20.77
CA THR A 1102 53.46 19.16 19.97
C THR A 1102 54.78 18.48 20.34
N ILE A 1103 55.62 18.16 19.36
CA ILE A 1103 56.98 17.63 19.57
C ILE A 1103 57.98 18.76 19.33
N GLU A 1104 58.87 18.97 20.29
CA GLU A 1104 59.97 19.92 20.21
C GLU A 1104 61.33 19.24 20.52
N PRO A 1105 62.45 19.72 19.93
CA PRO A 1105 62.52 20.74 18.87
C PRO A 1105 62.14 20.14 17.49
N PRO A 1106 61.89 20.96 16.46
CA PRO A 1106 61.50 20.48 15.12
C PRO A 1106 62.48 19.48 14.47
N GLY A 1107 63.76 19.48 14.86
CA GLY A 1107 64.74 18.48 14.42
C GLY A 1107 64.39 17.04 14.81
N ALA A 1108 63.69 16.84 15.94
CA ALA A 1108 63.22 15.52 16.35
C ALA A 1108 62.05 15.01 15.47
N ILE A 1109 61.19 15.90 14.99
CA ILE A 1109 60.12 15.57 14.03
C ILE A 1109 60.76 15.05 12.73
N LEU A 1110 61.78 15.74 12.21
CA LEU A 1110 62.53 15.34 11.01
C LEU A 1110 63.28 14.01 11.18
N ALA A 1111 63.63 13.62 12.41
CA ALA A 1111 64.24 12.34 12.73
C ALA A 1111 63.22 11.18 12.92
N GLY A 1112 61.93 11.44 12.68
CA GLY A 1112 60.85 10.46 12.81
C GLY A 1112 60.19 10.39 14.19
N GLY A 1113 60.31 11.46 14.99
CA GLY A 1113 59.62 11.59 16.26
C GLY A 1113 58.10 11.63 16.07
N LEU A 1114 57.40 10.71 16.73
CA LEU A 1114 55.94 10.58 16.75
C LEU A 1114 55.47 10.47 18.20
N TRP A 1115 54.20 10.74 18.44
CA TRP A 1115 53.56 10.54 19.74
C TRP A 1115 52.36 9.60 19.60
N ARG A 1116 51.91 9.00 20.70
CA ARG A 1116 50.66 8.25 20.77
C ARG A 1116 50.04 8.39 22.14
N VAL A 1117 48.73 8.20 22.23
CA VAL A 1117 47.98 8.19 23.49
C VAL A 1117 47.56 6.77 23.83
N ASP A 1118 47.71 6.38 25.10
CA ASP A 1118 47.32 5.08 25.69
C ASP A 1118 47.78 3.83 24.92
N GLY A 1119 48.91 3.93 24.23
CA GLY A 1119 49.47 2.84 23.44
C GLY A 1119 48.86 2.66 22.04
N GLY A 1120 47.92 3.52 21.62
CA GLY A 1120 47.27 3.51 20.30
C GLY A 1120 48.19 3.85 19.11
N SER A 1121 47.57 4.33 18.02
CA SER A 1121 48.27 4.71 16.79
C SER A 1121 49.31 5.83 17.00
N TRP A 1122 50.33 5.84 16.14
CA TRP A 1122 51.33 6.91 16.14
C TRP A 1122 50.87 8.11 15.30
N HIS A 1123 51.03 9.31 15.87
CA HIS A 1123 50.55 10.59 15.38
C HIS A 1123 51.70 11.57 15.13
N LEU A 1124 51.51 12.48 14.16
CA LEU A 1124 52.46 13.55 13.86
C LEU A 1124 52.37 14.69 14.88
N SER A 1125 53.47 15.44 15.00
CA SER A 1125 53.54 16.64 15.85
C SER A 1125 52.45 17.65 15.46
N GLY A 1126 51.62 18.04 16.43
CA GLY A 1126 50.56 19.03 16.25
C GLY A 1126 49.24 18.48 15.73
N GLU A 1127 49.11 17.16 15.50
CA GLU A 1127 47.82 16.50 15.29
C GLU A 1127 46.97 16.53 16.56
N THR A 1128 45.65 16.49 16.39
CA THR A 1128 44.66 16.40 17.47
C THR A 1128 43.95 15.06 17.38
N VAL A 1129 44.07 14.24 18.43
CA VAL A 1129 43.26 13.03 18.61
C VAL A 1129 41.99 13.44 19.33
N ALA A 1130 40.85 13.36 18.63
CA ALA A 1130 39.52 13.60 19.20
C ALA A 1130 38.85 12.27 19.57
N GLY A 1131 37.79 12.32 20.38
CA GLY A 1131 37.06 11.12 20.81
C GLY A 1131 37.64 10.43 22.05
N LEU A 1132 38.57 11.08 22.75
CA LEU A 1132 39.14 10.55 24.00
C LEU A 1132 38.13 10.68 25.14
N THR A 1133 38.14 9.73 26.06
CA THR A 1133 37.37 9.82 27.31
C THR A 1133 37.86 11.00 28.15
N PRO A 1134 37.07 11.54 29.10
CA PRO A 1134 37.56 12.48 30.08
C PRO A 1134 38.35 11.72 31.16
N GLY A 1135 39.61 12.09 31.40
CA GLY A 1135 40.47 11.35 32.33
C GLY A 1135 41.97 11.59 32.13
N GLU A 1136 42.79 10.83 32.86
CA GLU A 1136 44.25 10.81 32.71
C GLU A 1136 44.66 9.89 31.56
N HIS A 1137 45.34 10.47 30.56
CA HIS A 1137 45.84 9.75 29.38
C HIS A 1137 47.37 9.74 29.35
N VAL A 1138 47.97 8.62 28.98
CA VAL A 1138 49.43 8.47 28.91
C VAL A 1138 49.92 8.70 27.48
N VAL A 1139 50.55 9.86 27.26
CA VAL A 1139 51.22 10.18 26.00
C VAL A 1139 52.60 9.55 26.00
N SER A 1140 52.81 8.62 25.06
CA SER A 1140 54.12 8.00 24.79
C SER A 1140 54.75 8.60 23.54
N PHE A 1141 56.08 8.66 23.53
CA PHE A 1141 56.87 9.19 22.40
C PHE A 1141 57.66 8.07 21.72
N ARG A 1142 57.86 8.17 20.41
CA ARG A 1142 58.55 7.15 19.61
C ARG A 1142 60.06 7.40 19.62
N ASP A 1143 60.84 6.34 19.77
CA ASP A 1143 62.28 6.38 19.48
C ASP A 1143 62.51 6.77 18.01
N THR A 1144 63.30 7.82 17.78
CA THR A 1144 63.67 8.26 16.43
C THR A 1144 64.62 7.25 15.80
N ILE A 1145 64.25 6.70 14.65
CA ILE A 1145 64.98 5.56 14.04
C ILE A 1145 66.20 6.02 13.21
N VAL A 1146 66.41 7.33 13.02
CA VAL A 1146 67.45 7.88 12.14
C VAL A 1146 68.48 8.70 12.90
N PRO A 1147 69.71 8.18 13.10
CA PRO A 1147 70.88 9.00 13.39
C PRO A 1147 71.22 9.84 12.15
N GLY A 1148 71.31 11.16 12.31
CA GLY A 1148 71.96 12.05 11.35
C GLY A 1148 71.29 12.21 9.97
N CYS A 1149 70.37 13.18 9.86
CA CYS A 1149 70.14 13.90 8.58
C CYS A 1149 70.50 15.40 8.66
N PHE A 1150 70.84 15.92 9.84
CA PHE A 1150 71.28 17.30 10.04
C PHE A 1150 72.41 17.42 11.09
N GLY A 1151 73.58 16.84 10.79
CA GLY A 1151 74.86 17.35 11.28
C GLY A 1151 75.26 17.15 12.76
N SER A 1152 74.55 16.35 13.55
CA SER A 1152 75.02 15.86 14.85
C SER A 1152 74.99 14.33 14.91
N ASP A 1153 76.11 13.72 15.34
CA ASP A 1153 76.28 12.27 15.51
C ASP A 1153 75.65 11.73 16.81
N GLU A 1154 74.98 12.59 17.59
CA GLU A 1154 74.36 12.22 18.86
C GLU A 1154 72.93 11.70 18.65
N PRO A 1155 72.57 10.53 19.21
CA PRO A 1155 71.21 10.02 19.12
C PRO A 1155 70.25 10.94 19.89
N TRP A 1156 69.04 11.12 19.36
CA TRP A 1156 67.98 11.77 20.13
C TRP A 1156 67.55 10.87 21.29
N HIS A 1157 67.46 11.44 22.48
CA HIS A 1157 66.87 10.81 23.64
C HIS A 1157 65.36 11.07 23.66
N THR A 1158 64.60 9.98 23.75
CA THR A 1158 63.14 9.99 23.79
C THR A 1158 62.62 10.54 25.13
N PRO A 1159 61.63 11.45 25.14
CA PRO A 1159 61.01 11.90 26.36
C PRO A 1159 60.35 10.74 27.11
N GLN A 1160 60.40 10.79 28.45
CA GLN A 1160 59.56 9.91 29.27
C GLN A 1160 58.08 10.15 28.94
N PRO A 1161 57.22 9.12 29.02
CA PRO A 1161 55.78 9.29 28.86
C PRO A 1161 55.22 10.35 29.82
N ILE A 1162 54.26 11.14 29.35
CA ILE A 1162 53.62 12.20 30.13
C ILE A 1162 52.13 11.91 30.31
N THR A 1163 51.64 12.03 31.54
CA THR A 1163 50.21 11.96 31.82
C THR A 1163 49.56 13.30 31.54
N VAL A 1164 48.45 13.31 30.82
CA VAL A 1164 47.69 14.50 30.44
C VAL A 1164 46.23 14.31 30.84
N LEU A 1165 45.67 15.26 31.59
CA LEU A 1165 44.25 15.29 31.90
C LEU A 1165 43.47 15.84 30.70
N VAL A 1166 42.56 15.04 30.15
CA VAL A 1166 41.62 15.44 29.09
C VAL A 1166 40.27 15.75 29.73
N GLU A 1167 39.74 16.95 29.48
CA GLU A 1167 38.42 17.38 29.95
C GLU A 1167 37.34 17.17 28.87
N ALA A 1168 36.11 16.90 29.30
CA ALA A 1168 34.95 16.76 28.44
C ALA A 1168 34.72 18.01 27.56
N GLY A 1169 34.66 17.83 26.25
CA GLY A 1169 34.52 18.93 25.28
C GLY A 1169 35.75 19.84 25.12
N GLY A 1170 36.84 19.59 25.87
CA GLY A 1170 38.08 20.35 25.80
C GLY A 1170 39.08 19.80 24.80
N THR A 1171 40.06 20.63 24.41
CA THR A 1171 41.30 20.18 23.77
C THR A 1171 42.46 20.36 24.74
N ALA A 1172 42.84 19.27 25.42
CA ALA A 1172 44.06 19.25 26.21
C ALA A 1172 45.27 19.39 25.28
N THR A 1173 46.32 20.06 25.77
CA THR A 1173 47.56 20.26 25.00
C THR A 1173 48.78 19.82 25.79
N ALA A 1174 49.68 19.10 25.14
CA ALA A 1174 50.94 18.67 25.75
C ALA A 1174 52.14 18.86 24.81
N THR A 1175 53.36 18.77 25.37
CA THR A 1175 54.59 18.95 24.59
C THR A 1175 55.63 17.89 24.96
N GLY A 1176 56.09 17.14 23.97
CA GLY A 1176 57.20 16.18 24.11
C GLY A 1176 58.52 16.83 23.74
N TYR A 1177 59.44 16.95 24.71
CA TYR A 1177 60.75 17.58 24.53
C TYR A 1177 61.83 16.50 24.37
N TYR A 1178 62.28 16.27 23.13
CA TYR A 1178 63.45 15.44 22.81
C TYR A 1178 64.74 16.24 22.98
N TRP A 1179 65.85 15.59 23.29
CA TRP A 1179 67.16 16.23 23.42
C TRP A 1179 68.29 15.37 22.85
N GLN A 1180 69.47 15.96 22.68
CA GLN A 1180 70.73 15.28 22.33
C GLN A 1180 71.77 15.54 23.43
N GLY A 1181 72.60 14.54 23.74
CA GLY A 1181 73.69 14.61 24.71
C GLY A 1181 73.31 14.28 26.17
N ASP A 1182 74.34 14.12 27.01
CA ASP A 1182 74.28 13.58 28.39
C ASP A 1182 73.44 14.38 29.43
N ASN A 1183 72.79 15.48 29.05
CA ASN A 1183 72.02 16.31 29.98
C ASN A 1183 70.62 15.73 30.22
N GLN A 1184 70.21 15.61 31.49
CA GLN A 1184 68.90 15.10 31.86
C GLN A 1184 67.74 15.93 31.28
N GLN A 1185 66.63 15.24 31.00
CA GLN A 1185 65.37 15.78 30.47
C GLN A 1185 65.03 17.17 31.04
N PRO A 1186 64.75 18.20 30.21
CA PRO A 1186 64.53 19.56 30.69
C PRO A 1186 63.23 19.67 31.52
N VAL A 1187 63.40 19.72 32.84
CA VAL A 1187 62.28 19.85 33.80
C VAL A 1187 61.71 21.27 33.75
N LYS A 1188 60.49 21.42 33.23
CA LYS A 1188 59.66 22.62 33.47
C LYS A 1188 58.96 22.48 34.82
N ASN A 1189 59.17 23.45 35.71
CA ASN A 1189 58.53 23.47 37.03
C ASN A 1189 57.00 23.47 36.89
N ALA A 1190 56.34 22.61 37.66
CA ALA A 1190 54.89 22.69 37.87
C ALA A 1190 54.56 24.00 38.62
N GLY A 1191 53.93 24.94 37.91
CA GLY A 1191 53.32 26.12 38.50
C GLY A 1191 51.90 25.80 38.97
N ALA A 1192 51.55 26.22 40.17
CA ALA A 1192 50.27 25.92 40.81
C ALA A 1192 49.06 26.44 40.02
N ASP A 1193 48.01 25.60 39.92
CA ASP A 1193 46.62 25.98 40.21
C ASP A 1193 45.72 24.72 40.31
N ALA A 1194 45.95 23.91 41.34
CA ALA A 1194 45.06 22.82 41.74
C ALA A 1194 45.16 22.59 43.26
N GLY A 1195 44.19 23.09 44.03
CA GLY A 1195 44.14 22.82 45.47
C GLY A 1195 43.41 23.84 46.33
N LEU A 1196 42.08 23.86 46.28
CA LEU A 1196 41.21 24.09 47.45
C LEU A 1196 39.72 23.90 47.11
N MET A 1197 39.22 22.69 47.39
CA MET A 1197 37.80 22.43 47.67
C MET A 1197 37.71 21.63 48.97
N ALA A 1198 36.55 21.70 49.64
CA ALA A 1198 36.20 20.99 50.88
C ALA A 1198 37.02 21.35 52.15
N GLY A 1199 36.72 22.52 52.74
CA GLY A 1199 37.06 22.83 54.12
C GLY A 1199 36.08 23.83 54.75
N VAL A 1200 35.31 23.38 55.77
CA VAL A 1200 34.41 24.18 56.62
C VAL A 1200 33.08 24.63 56.00
N LEU A 1201 32.09 23.72 56.04
CA LEU A 1201 30.67 24.08 56.17
C LEU A 1201 30.28 23.99 57.66
N ALA A 1202 30.84 24.88 58.50
CA ALA A 1202 30.60 24.87 59.96
C ALA A 1202 30.85 26.22 60.68
N ALA A 1203 30.39 27.35 60.11
CA ALA A 1203 30.39 28.64 60.83
C ALA A 1203 29.36 29.66 60.29
N LEU A 1204 28.07 29.34 60.40
CA LEU A 1204 27.01 30.33 60.20
C LEU A 1204 26.84 31.19 61.47
N TRP A 1205 27.79 32.08 61.80
CA TRP A 1205 27.50 33.22 62.69
C TRP A 1205 28.56 34.35 62.71
N TYR A 1206 28.05 35.57 62.89
CA TYR A 1206 28.73 36.84 63.22
C TYR A 1206 29.51 37.62 62.14
N ALA A 1207 28.98 38.83 61.88
CA ALA A 1207 29.62 40.06 61.39
C ALA A 1207 30.28 40.03 59.99
N GLY A 1208 30.09 41.01 59.09
CA GLY A 1208 29.43 42.31 59.22
C GLY A 1208 30.44 43.46 59.36
N LYS A 1209 30.50 44.30 58.31
CA LYS A 1209 31.18 45.61 58.18
C LYS A 1209 32.68 45.66 57.82
N ARG A 1210 32.91 46.47 56.76
CA ARG A 1210 33.86 47.61 56.66
C ARG A 1210 35.30 47.40 56.16
N THR A 1211 35.49 47.86 54.92
CA THR A 1211 36.44 48.92 54.47
C THR A 1211 37.94 48.84 54.78
N ARG A 1212 38.72 49.06 53.70
CA ARG A 1212 40.03 49.75 53.64
C ARG A 1212 41.16 49.19 54.50
N ARG A 1213 42.21 48.69 53.85
CA ARG A 1213 43.28 49.57 53.36
C ARG A 1213 44.02 48.98 52.17
#